data_AF-A0A8H3D5D1-F1
#
_entry.id   AF-A0A8H3D5D1-F1
#
_cell.length_a   1.000
_cell.length_b   1.000
_cell.length_c   1.000
_cell.angle_alpha   90.00
_cell.angle_beta   90.00
_cell.angle_gamma   90.00
#
_symmetry.space_group_name_H-M   'P 1'
#
loop_
_entity.id
_entity.type
_entity.pdbx_description
1 polymer ?
#
loop_
_entity_poly.entity_id
_entity_poly.type
_entity_poly.pdbx_seq_one_letter_code
_entity_poly.pdbx_strand_id
1 'polypeptide(L)'
;MTQPHRVRQRQPVDIMGGIHHHHGGSSHGHSPGDAHSYPELNFGVGSKWIKTLTQDRVKKFTDGSYASLNLPALMFTHRIDDAEHVKLEVWSAPGRTKPSFEEAMKQDFKPAKKGQQFGPSFTVKIPAEWEKYERVQFEFDPGCEAMIFTTSGVPLQGITGGFDGDRRVEFILDKTKREYSFVIESSCNGMFGISGIAPPDQNRYFTLASADIVVPNQDAWHLFWDFTTLREIIDNLPGNSPLQNLALKTANEIMNEFQVDDPDTIAKCRKIAEKVFGTDWMKEGEEVYKKRREGHGADREQVWGIGHCHIDTAWLWPYSVTQQKVARSWSTQVDLMNRYPEHHFTCSSAQQYKWLEQLYPSLFEEVKAKIKQGLFEPIGGAWVEHDGNMPSGEAFIRQMTFGQRFFQSRFGVRCKTGWLPDSFGLSGSIPQLMRSAGMQRFFTQKLSWNNVNVFPHSTFNWIGIDGTQVLCHMTPVDTYTAQATTGDVRKAVNNHKNLESSDMGLLVFGNGDGGGGPLAKMLENLRRVRAAGNNSRELPLVNMGHTTEEFFDRLEKESGYGSGLPNWHGELYLEFHRGTYTSHGSIKKGNRKSEILLRDVELVATLASLTAGYAYPKQRIDDSWEKLLLNQFHDVLPGSAIGMVYEDAEKLYGEITKECNSILEEAFDTLLVGSTPIDPHTPFEISAPGKVLAVNTTPFPRREVVQVPLRNSGGKRLHTSAVQITADGQTGYVLMDACDGAGIAQPIGLFADVKPVSGKFRNSTVCMTISKGRIVSLVDVQLDRELIVPGKTGGLVIFSDQPNYWDAWDVEIHHLEKFTELEFTDIRILDNGPVRASVEAQVKYGQTTIKTTISLDAVSSSLSSQSRSFVRFDAKVDWRQRHEILKFEIPLDIRGMEAIYECQFGHVSRPTHRNTTWDTAKFEVCGHKYADFSEYGYGVALLSESKYGFAVTGNVLRISLLRAATSPDAEQDQGEHAFSWAVLPHLGHFLESDVPQVAYTFNSPLHLRYVPDQGPDGCGAVSSLVHKALFSIAGAPNVILETVKRGDDDDFNTNSKGERTVVLRLYEAFGGHARASLNVSKKLKVSKAAITNVLEDHIEELKVDNSDDQVVSFPLKFRGFEVVTVKLTVALSKAQHKSSPSGEGWVQV
;
A
#
# COMPACT_ATOMS: atom_id res chain seq x y z
N MET A 1 7.85 -74.39 -7.49
CA MET A 1 7.73 -75.43 -8.54
C MET A 1 8.27 -74.81 -9.82
N THR A 2 9.55 -75.00 -10.18
CA THR A 2 10.22 -76.20 -10.75
C THR A 2 10.28 -76.18 -12.29
N GLN A 3 11.50 -76.01 -12.79
CA GLN A 3 12.08 -76.36 -14.10
C GLN A 3 11.86 -77.87 -14.49
N PRO A 4 12.36 -78.44 -15.64
CA PRO A 4 13.39 -77.95 -16.60
C PRO A 4 13.20 -78.20 -18.13
N HIS A 5 14.22 -77.75 -18.87
CA HIS A 5 14.55 -77.91 -20.30
C HIS A 5 14.65 -79.34 -20.89
N ARG A 6 14.56 -79.44 -22.23
CA ARG A 6 15.51 -80.09 -23.20
C ARG A 6 15.03 -79.80 -24.66
N VAL A 7 15.80 -79.49 -25.72
CA VAL A 7 17.21 -79.63 -26.18
C VAL A 7 17.53 -80.88 -27.03
N ARG A 8 17.76 -80.66 -28.34
CA ARG A 8 18.56 -81.40 -29.38
C ARG A 8 18.58 -80.49 -30.65
N GLN A 9 19.64 -80.18 -31.41
CA GLN A 9 20.75 -80.95 -32.06
C GLN A 9 20.25 -81.91 -33.17
N ARG A 10 20.86 -82.10 -34.36
CA ARG A 10 22.05 -81.61 -35.14
C ARG A 10 21.84 -82.08 -36.63
N GLN A 11 22.57 -81.80 -37.73
CA GLN A 11 23.83 -81.13 -38.16
C GLN A 11 23.73 -80.74 -39.69
N PRO A 12 24.73 -80.12 -40.37
CA PRO A 12 24.60 -79.56 -41.74
C PRO A 12 25.27 -80.40 -42.88
N VAL A 13 25.23 -79.88 -44.13
CA VAL A 13 26.04 -80.28 -45.30
C VAL A 13 26.46 -79.06 -46.13
N ASP A 14 27.73 -78.97 -46.52
CA ASP A 14 28.28 -78.00 -47.50
C ASP A 14 28.51 -78.66 -48.87
N ILE A 15 28.43 -77.89 -49.98
CA ILE A 15 28.99 -78.25 -51.30
C ILE A 15 29.63 -77.01 -51.95
N MET A 16 30.80 -77.18 -52.59
CA MET A 16 31.60 -76.13 -53.24
C MET A 16 31.36 -76.01 -54.76
N GLY A 17 31.79 -74.88 -55.35
CA GLY A 17 32.10 -74.73 -56.78
C GLY A 17 31.42 -73.51 -57.44
N GLY A 18 32.11 -72.69 -58.25
CA GLY A 18 33.52 -72.69 -58.66
C GLY A 18 33.95 -71.34 -59.28
N ILE A 19 35.23 -71.21 -59.65
CA ILE A 19 35.85 -69.94 -60.09
C ILE A 19 35.88 -69.84 -61.62
N HIS A 20 35.60 -68.66 -62.18
CA HIS A 20 36.24 -68.19 -63.44
C HIS A 20 36.24 -66.65 -63.55
N HIS A 21 37.37 -66.09 -63.98
CA HIS A 21 37.49 -64.69 -64.44
C HIS A 21 37.35 -64.60 -65.96
N HIS A 22 36.83 -63.48 -66.47
CA HIS A 22 37.21 -62.95 -67.78
C HIS A 22 37.07 -61.42 -67.85
N HIS A 23 37.94 -60.77 -68.63
CA HIS A 23 37.84 -59.35 -68.99
C HIS A 23 36.97 -59.15 -70.23
N GLY A 24 36.40 -57.94 -70.37
CA GLY A 24 35.78 -57.45 -71.61
C GLY A 24 34.61 -56.53 -71.29
N GLY A 25 34.69 -55.27 -71.69
CA GLY A 25 33.62 -54.29 -71.46
C GLY A 25 33.19 -53.61 -72.77
N SER A 26 31.99 -53.03 -72.76
CA SER A 26 31.61 -51.98 -73.72
C SER A 26 30.59 -51.03 -73.10
N SER A 27 30.59 -49.80 -73.57
CA SER A 27 29.87 -48.66 -73.01
C SER A 27 28.43 -48.57 -73.50
N HIS A 28 27.51 -48.17 -72.61
CA HIS A 28 26.48 -47.19 -72.92
C HIS A 28 26.44 -46.17 -71.79
N GLY A 29 26.45 -44.88 -72.13
CA GLY A 29 26.40 -43.77 -71.18
C GLY A 29 25.07 -43.04 -71.26
N HIS A 30 24.56 -42.61 -70.11
CA HIS A 30 23.52 -41.58 -70.01
C HIS A 30 23.99 -40.48 -69.06
N SER A 31 23.46 -39.28 -69.27
CA SER A 31 23.98 -38.02 -68.74
C SER A 31 23.78 -37.86 -67.22
N PRO A 32 24.60 -37.01 -66.55
CA PRO A 32 24.31 -36.59 -65.18
C PRO A 32 23.05 -35.73 -65.15
N GLY A 33 21.98 -36.25 -64.55
CA GLY A 33 20.72 -35.53 -64.45
C GLY A 33 19.58 -36.38 -63.92
N ASP A 34 19.50 -36.50 -62.59
CA ASP A 34 18.23 -36.24 -61.92
C ASP A 34 18.46 -35.88 -60.44
N ALA A 35 17.66 -34.95 -59.95
CA ALA A 35 17.61 -34.57 -58.54
C ALA A 35 16.18 -34.71 -58.03
N HIS A 36 16.03 -35.38 -56.88
CA HIS A 36 14.77 -35.65 -56.17
C HIS A 36 13.82 -36.66 -56.85
N SER A 37 13.66 -37.82 -56.22
CA SER A 37 12.44 -38.63 -56.31
C SER A 37 12.12 -39.25 -54.95
N TYR A 38 10.84 -39.52 -54.71
CA TYR A 38 10.35 -40.26 -53.54
C TYR A 38 10.74 -41.74 -53.70
N PRO A 39 11.24 -42.43 -52.65
CA PRO A 39 11.84 -43.75 -52.79
C PRO A 39 10.84 -44.81 -53.27
N GLU A 40 11.22 -45.56 -54.30
CA GLU A 40 10.41 -46.63 -54.91
C GLU A 40 10.08 -47.76 -53.91
N LEU A 41 11.01 -48.05 -52.99
CA LEU A 41 10.86 -49.07 -51.95
C LEU A 41 11.13 -48.48 -50.57
N ASN A 42 10.15 -48.55 -49.67
CA ASN A 42 10.31 -48.15 -48.28
C ASN A 42 10.60 -49.38 -47.38
N PHE A 43 11.84 -49.48 -46.90
CA PHE A 43 12.26 -50.50 -45.91
C PHE A 43 12.11 -50.01 -44.45
N GLY A 44 11.66 -48.78 -44.23
CA GLY A 44 11.48 -48.19 -42.89
C GLY A 44 10.08 -48.42 -42.31
N VAL A 45 10.02 -48.74 -41.00
CA VAL A 45 8.78 -49.11 -40.28
C VAL A 45 7.76 -47.97 -40.07
N GLY A 46 8.12 -46.71 -40.36
CA GLY A 46 7.17 -45.58 -40.47
C GLY A 46 6.33 -45.27 -39.21
N SER A 47 6.96 -45.00 -38.07
CA SER A 47 6.24 -44.74 -36.81
C SER A 47 5.80 -43.27 -36.63
N LYS A 48 4.53 -43.07 -36.25
CA LYS A 48 4.05 -41.81 -35.67
C LYS A 48 4.66 -41.63 -34.28
N TRP A 49 5.15 -40.44 -33.95
CA TRP A 49 5.75 -40.15 -32.64
C TRP A 49 4.73 -40.29 -31.50
N ILE A 50 5.15 -40.93 -30.40
CA ILE A 50 4.38 -40.95 -29.13
C ILE A 50 4.66 -39.62 -28.43
N LYS A 51 3.81 -38.63 -28.71
CA LYS A 51 4.06 -37.21 -28.42
C LYS A 51 4.48 -36.92 -26.98
N THR A 52 3.82 -37.54 -26.00
CA THR A 52 4.12 -37.39 -24.56
C THR A 52 5.55 -37.79 -24.22
N LEU A 53 6.02 -38.94 -24.71
CA LEU A 53 7.40 -39.40 -24.49
C LEU A 53 8.42 -38.44 -25.12
N THR A 54 8.10 -37.82 -26.26
CA THR A 54 8.94 -36.78 -26.87
C THR A 54 8.97 -35.49 -26.02
N GLN A 55 7.82 -35.06 -25.48
CA GLN A 55 7.74 -33.89 -24.60
C GLN A 55 8.51 -34.12 -23.29
N ASP A 56 8.40 -35.31 -22.69
CA ASP A 56 9.12 -35.65 -21.46
C ASP A 56 10.62 -35.88 -21.67
N ARG A 57 11.05 -36.29 -22.88
CA ARG A 57 12.46 -36.25 -23.30
C ARG A 57 12.98 -34.80 -23.32
N VAL A 58 12.25 -33.90 -23.99
CA VAL A 58 12.63 -32.49 -24.16
C VAL A 58 12.90 -31.81 -22.82
N LYS A 59 12.08 -32.08 -21.80
CA LYS A 59 12.26 -31.53 -20.44
C LYS A 59 13.63 -31.83 -19.80
N LYS A 60 14.36 -32.87 -20.24
CA LYS A 60 15.64 -33.31 -19.65
C LYS A 60 16.90 -32.70 -20.28
N PHE A 61 16.77 -31.84 -21.29
CA PHE A 61 17.93 -31.24 -21.94
C PHE A 61 18.57 -30.11 -21.12
N THR A 62 17.76 -29.33 -20.40
CA THR A 62 18.20 -28.14 -19.65
C THR A 62 18.34 -28.36 -18.14
N ASP A 63 17.78 -29.45 -17.59
CA ASP A 63 17.79 -29.73 -16.15
C ASP A 63 17.77 -31.24 -15.82
N GLY A 64 18.01 -31.55 -14.54
CA GLY A 64 17.84 -32.88 -13.95
C GLY A 64 19.07 -33.80 -14.04
N SER A 65 18.86 -35.08 -13.78
CA SER A 65 19.90 -36.11 -13.57
C SER A 65 20.84 -36.40 -14.75
N TYR A 66 20.65 -35.74 -15.88
CA TYR A 66 21.47 -35.87 -17.09
C TYR A 66 22.24 -34.57 -17.43
N ALA A 67 22.29 -33.60 -16.51
CA ALA A 67 22.97 -32.31 -16.71
C ALA A 67 24.42 -32.44 -17.21
N SER A 68 25.16 -33.48 -16.78
CA SER A 68 26.54 -33.76 -17.21
C SER A 68 26.67 -34.38 -18.62
N LEU A 69 25.56 -34.70 -19.29
CA LEU A 69 25.50 -35.29 -20.63
C LEU A 69 24.77 -34.40 -21.65
N ASN A 70 24.15 -33.32 -21.19
CA ASN A 70 23.35 -32.39 -21.98
C ASN A 70 23.94 -30.96 -21.88
N LEU A 71 23.23 -29.96 -22.41
CA LEU A 71 23.66 -28.57 -22.50
C LEU A 71 24.25 -27.95 -21.20
N PRO A 72 23.76 -28.25 -19.97
CA PRO A 72 24.34 -27.73 -18.73
C PRO A 72 25.85 -28.01 -18.56
N ALA A 73 26.39 -29.07 -19.17
CA ALA A 73 27.81 -29.39 -19.14
C ALA A 73 28.70 -28.39 -19.91
N LEU A 74 28.14 -27.61 -20.86
CA LEU A 74 28.89 -26.72 -21.75
C LEU A 74 28.65 -25.22 -21.50
N MET A 75 27.94 -24.85 -20.43
CA MET A 75 27.55 -23.46 -20.13
C MET A 75 28.72 -22.53 -19.75
N PHE A 76 29.86 -23.10 -19.36
CA PHE A 76 31.07 -22.37 -18.96
C PHE A 76 32.30 -23.00 -19.60
N THR A 77 33.12 -22.19 -20.27
CA THR A 77 34.40 -22.61 -20.84
C THR A 77 35.48 -22.72 -19.77
N HIS A 78 35.42 -21.85 -18.74
CA HIS A 78 36.33 -21.83 -17.58
C HIS A 78 35.59 -21.42 -16.31
N ARG A 79 36.03 -21.93 -15.17
CA ARG A 79 35.64 -21.52 -13.81
C ARG A 79 36.85 -21.65 -12.88
N ILE A 80 37.18 -20.60 -12.13
CA ILE A 80 38.32 -20.53 -11.21
C ILE A 80 37.85 -19.92 -9.88
N ASP A 81 38.19 -20.55 -8.76
CA ASP A 81 37.89 -20.13 -7.39
C ASP A 81 39.09 -20.24 -6.42
N ASP A 82 40.31 -20.25 -6.96
CA ASP A 82 41.57 -20.34 -6.19
C ASP A 82 42.03 -19.00 -5.59
N ALA A 83 42.93 -19.08 -4.60
CA ALA A 83 43.42 -17.92 -3.83
C ALA A 83 44.50 -17.06 -4.52
N GLU A 84 45.01 -17.44 -5.70
CA GLU A 84 45.82 -16.54 -6.53
C GLU A 84 44.89 -15.58 -7.32
N HIS A 85 43.77 -16.11 -7.81
CA HIS A 85 42.82 -15.39 -8.66
C HIS A 85 41.71 -14.68 -7.90
N VAL A 86 41.23 -15.24 -6.78
CA VAL A 86 40.15 -14.68 -5.95
C VAL A 86 40.56 -14.63 -4.49
N LYS A 87 40.71 -13.42 -3.94
CA LYS A 87 41.05 -13.18 -2.53
C LYS A 87 39.83 -12.62 -1.82
N LEU A 88 39.42 -13.28 -0.75
CA LEU A 88 38.26 -12.89 0.06
C LEU A 88 38.74 -12.52 1.47
N GLU A 89 38.17 -11.47 2.06
CA GLU A 89 38.35 -11.09 3.46
C GLU A 89 37.00 -10.68 4.07
N VAL A 90 36.76 -10.93 5.36
CA VAL A 90 35.49 -10.68 6.04
C VAL A 90 35.65 -9.75 7.24
N TRP A 91 34.71 -8.82 7.36
CA TRP A 91 34.31 -8.23 8.62
C TRP A 91 32.80 -8.43 8.78
N SER A 92 32.31 -8.56 10.01
CA SER A 92 30.88 -8.77 10.28
C SER A 92 30.42 -7.72 11.29
N ALA A 93 29.35 -7.00 10.95
CA ALA A 93 28.81 -5.95 11.79
C ALA A 93 28.38 -6.50 13.17
N PRO A 94 28.64 -5.79 14.28
CA PRO A 94 28.28 -6.25 15.62
C PRO A 94 26.76 -6.15 15.85
N GLY A 95 26.13 -7.26 16.21
CA GLY A 95 24.67 -7.34 16.37
C GLY A 95 23.93 -7.14 15.04
N ARG A 96 22.66 -6.74 15.10
CA ARG A 96 21.84 -6.42 13.91
C ARG A 96 22.07 -4.97 13.41
N THR A 97 23.31 -4.48 13.47
CA THR A 97 23.64 -3.10 13.05
C THR A 97 23.86 -2.98 11.55
N LYS A 98 23.47 -1.83 10.98
CA LYS A 98 23.65 -1.48 9.57
C LYS A 98 24.64 -0.29 9.49
N PRO A 99 25.95 -0.52 9.49
CA PRO A 99 26.96 0.53 9.37
C PRO A 99 26.93 1.15 7.96
N SER A 100 27.32 2.41 7.84
CA SER A 100 27.61 2.99 6.53
C SER A 100 28.85 2.37 5.90
N PHE A 101 29.00 2.50 4.57
CA PHE A 101 30.20 2.06 3.85
C PHE A 101 31.48 2.63 4.48
N GLU A 102 31.44 3.92 4.83
CA GLU A 102 32.55 4.61 5.50
C GLU A 102 32.89 4.05 6.89
N GLU A 103 31.94 3.51 7.63
CA GLU A 103 32.19 2.91 8.95
C GLU A 103 32.70 1.47 8.81
N ALA A 104 32.18 0.72 7.83
CA ALA A 104 32.64 -0.62 7.50
C ALA A 104 34.09 -0.64 6.98
N MET A 105 34.49 0.32 6.15
CA MET A 105 35.86 0.43 5.63
C MET A 105 36.90 0.91 6.66
N LYS A 106 36.50 1.19 7.91
CA LYS A 106 37.39 1.53 9.03
C LYS A 106 37.65 0.33 9.97
N GLN A 107 37.28 -0.89 9.56
CA GLN A 107 37.27 -2.10 10.40
C GLN A 107 38.35 -3.12 9.99
N ASP A 108 38.70 -4.01 10.92
CA ASP A 108 39.65 -5.11 10.67
C ASP A 108 38.99 -6.29 9.92
N PHE A 109 39.19 -6.33 8.60
CA PHE A 109 38.84 -7.49 7.77
C PHE A 109 39.84 -8.65 7.97
N LYS A 110 39.38 -9.90 7.78
CA LYS A 110 40.15 -11.14 8.04
C LYS A 110 39.98 -12.14 6.90
N PRO A 111 40.99 -12.93 6.49
CA PRO A 111 40.85 -13.85 5.34
C PRO A 111 39.64 -14.79 5.40
N ALA A 112 38.91 -14.89 4.29
CA ALA A 112 37.69 -15.68 4.11
C ALA A 112 37.82 -16.64 2.90
N LYS A 113 36.88 -17.58 2.76
CA LYS A 113 36.84 -18.54 1.64
C LYS A 113 35.41 -19.00 1.29
N LYS A 114 35.27 -19.61 0.12
CA LYS A 114 34.06 -20.35 -0.32
C LYS A 114 33.68 -21.46 0.68
N GLY A 115 32.39 -21.69 0.87
CA GLY A 115 31.83 -22.63 1.85
C GLY A 115 31.80 -22.12 3.30
N GLN A 116 32.08 -20.83 3.53
CA GLN A 116 32.07 -20.20 4.86
C GLN A 116 30.76 -19.43 5.10
N GLN A 117 30.37 -19.21 6.36
CA GLN A 117 29.00 -18.80 6.73
C GLN A 117 28.84 -17.30 7.06
N PHE A 118 29.35 -16.40 6.20
CA PHE A 118 29.25 -14.94 6.38
C PHE A 118 29.65 -14.11 5.14
N GLY A 119 29.33 -12.81 5.16
CA GLY A 119 29.51 -11.84 4.06
C GLY A 119 30.90 -11.17 3.96
N PRO A 120 31.64 -11.28 2.84
CA PRO A 120 33.01 -10.74 2.67
C PRO A 120 33.18 -9.54 1.69
N SER A 121 34.41 -9.00 1.65
CA SER A 121 35.05 -8.06 0.70
C SER A 121 36.11 -8.77 -0.15
N PHE A 122 36.51 -8.21 -1.32
CA PHE A 122 37.26 -8.98 -2.34
C PHE A 122 38.33 -8.25 -3.13
N THR A 123 39.26 -9.04 -3.67
CA THR A 123 40.08 -8.70 -4.84
C THR A 123 40.13 -9.87 -5.82
N VAL A 124 40.00 -9.57 -7.12
CA VAL A 124 39.81 -10.51 -8.23
C VAL A 124 40.81 -10.19 -9.35
N LYS A 125 41.52 -11.20 -9.85
CA LYS A 125 42.57 -11.09 -10.87
C LYS A 125 42.21 -11.94 -12.08
N ILE A 126 42.11 -11.33 -13.26
CA ILE A 126 41.74 -12.01 -14.50
C ILE A 126 42.99 -12.64 -15.14
N PRO A 127 42.98 -13.95 -15.53
CA PRO A 127 44.05 -14.56 -16.30
C PRO A 127 44.26 -13.85 -17.64
N ALA A 128 45.50 -13.56 -18.01
CA ALA A 128 45.81 -12.74 -19.19
C ALA A 128 45.33 -13.39 -20.51
N GLU A 129 45.33 -14.72 -20.57
CA GLU A 129 44.85 -15.51 -21.70
C GLU A 129 43.30 -15.53 -21.83
N TRP A 130 42.57 -14.87 -20.93
CA TRP A 130 41.11 -14.68 -21.03
C TRP A 130 40.71 -13.36 -21.72
N GLU A 131 41.64 -12.43 -21.99
CA GLU A 131 41.38 -11.19 -22.74
C GLU A 131 40.73 -11.44 -24.13
N LYS A 132 40.96 -12.64 -24.69
CA LYS A 132 40.41 -13.11 -25.98
C LYS A 132 38.92 -13.48 -25.95
N TYR A 133 38.33 -13.74 -24.78
CA TYR A 133 36.92 -14.16 -24.71
C TYR A 133 35.98 -12.96 -24.81
N GLU A 134 34.74 -13.22 -25.22
CA GLU A 134 33.71 -12.19 -25.32
C GLU A 134 33.41 -11.55 -23.96
N ARG A 135 33.09 -12.41 -22.99
CA ARG A 135 32.62 -12.08 -21.64
C ARG A 135 33.41 -12.84 -20.57
N VAL A 136 33.77 -12.13 -19.51
CA VAL A 136 34.27 -12.67 -18.24
C VAL A 136 33.36 -12.11 -17.14
N GLN A 137 33.01 -12.92 -16.13
CA GLN A 137 32.18 -12.46 -15.01
C GLN A 137 32.65 -13.07 -13.70
N PHE A 138 32.34 -12.39 -12.60
CA PHE A 138 32.42 -12.93 -11.25
C PHE A 138 31.04 -13.47 -10.85
N GLU A 139 30.98 -14.68 -10.29
CA GLU A 139 29.76 -15.28 -9.75
C GLU A 139 29.84 -15.36 -8.23
N PHE A 140 29.10 -14.48 -7.57
CA PHE A 140 29.04 -14.38 -6.11
C PHE A 140 27.65 -14.77 -5.59
N ASP A 141 27.58 -15.90 -4.88
CA ASP A 141 26.34 -16.44 -4.33
C ASP A 141 26.50 -16.66 -2.82
N PRO A 142 26.09 -15.68 -1.99
CA PRO A 142 26.13 -15.83 -0.53
C PRO A 142 24.93 -16.62 0.03
N GLY A 143 24.02 -17.10 -0.84
CA GLY A 143 22.74 -17.70 -0.44
C GLY A 143 21.69 -16.68 0.04
N CYS A 144 22.02 -15.38 0.03
CA CYS A 144 21.21 -14.27 0.55
C CYS A 144 21.27 -13.04 -0.39
N GLU A 145 20.64 -11.94 0.00
CA GLU A 145 20.74 -10.66 -0.73
C GLU A 145 22.12 -10.00 -0.54
N ALA A 146 22.64 -9.32 -1.56
CA ALA A 146 23.91 -8.59 -1.47
C ALA A 146 24.04 -7.40 -2.45
N MET A 147 24.99 -6.49 -2.20
CA MET A 147 25.28 -5.31 -3.04
C MET A 147 26.78 -5.15 -3.25
N ILE A 148 27.22 -5.09 -4.51
CA ILE A 148 28.62 -4.79 -4.89
C ILE A 148 28.83 -3.26 -4.89
N PHE A 149 29.93 -2.81 -4.30
CA PHE A 149 30.43 -1.43 -4.33
C PHE A 149 31.87 -1.36 -4.84
N THR A 150 32.27 -0.22 -5.41
CA THR A 150 33.69 0.12 -5.55
C THR A 150 34.36 0.22 -4.17
N THR A 151 35.69 0.17 -4.13
CA THR A 151 36.47 0.52 -2.91
C THR A 151 36.28 1.98 -2.45
N SER A 152 35.64 2.82 -3.26
CA SER A 152 35.24 4.20 -2.93
C SER A 152 33.75 4.36 -2.56
N GLY A 153 33.00 3.27 -2.39
CA GLY A 153 31.61 3.29 -1.91
C GLY A 153 30.55 3.61 -2.97
N VAL A 154 30.89 3.59 -4.26
CA VAL A 154 29.90 3.73 -5.34
C VAL A 154 29.21 2.39 -5.56
N PRO A 155 27.86 2.30 -5.45
CA PRO A 155 27.13 1.07 -5.76
C PRO A 155 27.30 0.67 -7.22
N LEU A 156 27.49 -0.62 -7.48
CA LEU A 156 27.66 -1.19 -8.81
C LEU A 156 26.52 -2.12 -9.19
N GLN A 157 26.18 -3.09 -8.34
CA GLN A 157 25.19 -4.11 -8.70
C GLN A 157 24.59 -4.83 -7.49
N GLY A 158 23.26 -4.99 -7.47
CA GLY A 158 22.58 -5.92 -6.57
C GLY A 158 22.74 -7.39 -6.97
N ILE A 159 22.71 -8.25 -5.95
CA ILE A 159 22.78 -9.71 -6.01
C ILE A 159 21.63 -10.30 -5.18
N THR A 160 21.08 -11.41 -5.68
CA THR A 160 20.11 -12.26 -5.02
C THR A 160 20.63 -13.70 -5.10
N GLY A 161 21.29 -14.16 -4.03
CA GLY A 161 21.77 -15.53 -3.92
C GLY A 161 20.64 -16.54 -3.65
N GLY A 162 21.00 -17.83 -3.60
CA GLY A 162 20.07 -18.94 -3.39
C GLY A 162 19.92 -19.84 -4.63
N PHE A 163 18.84 -20.61 -4.70
CA PHE A 163 18.62 -21.61 -5.77
C PHE A 163 17.29 -21.45 -6.53
N ASP A 164 16.49 -20.46 -6.14
CA ASP A 164 15.12 -20.25 -6.64
C ASP A 164 15.10 -19.47 -7.96
N GLY A 165 13.90 -19.24 -8.51
CA GLY A 165 13.73 -18.56 -9.80
C GLY A 165 14.33 -17.15 -9.87
N ASP A 166 14.51 -16.52 -8.71
CA ASP A 166 14.90 -15.11 -8.56
C ASP A 166 16.42 -14.91 -8.44
N ARG A 167 17.17 -16.01 -8.49
CA ARG A 167 18.62 -16.02 -8.35
C ARG A 167 19.31 -15.15 -9.40
N ARG A 168 20.11 -14.19 -8.92
CA ARG A 168 21.01 -13.35 -9.71
C ARG A 168 22.35 -13.18 -8.98
N VAL A 169 23.44 -13.64 -9.58
CA VAL A 169 24.76 -13.76 -8.93
C VAL A 169 25.92 -13.29 -9.81
N GLU A 170 25.64 -12.98 -11.07
CA GLU A 170 26.63 -12.68 -12.10
C GLU A 170 26.95 -11.19 -12.17
N PHE A 171 28.22 -10.84 -12.05
CA PHE A 171 28.73 -9.47 -12.22
C PHE A 171 29.75 -9.45 -13.35
N ILE A 172 29.44 -8.73 -14.43
CA ILE A 172 30.26 -8.72 -15.66
C ILE A 172 31.51 -7.86 -15.43
N LEU A 173 32.68 -8.39 -15.75
CA LEU A 173 33.96 -7.69 -15.61
C LEU A 173 34.39 -7.05 -16.94
N ASP A 174 34.87 -5.81 -16.86
CA ASP A 174 35.45 -5.10 -18.00
C ASP A 174 36.88 -5.61 -18.26
N LYS A 175 37.05 -6.30 -19.39
CA LYS A 175 38.31 -6.97 -19.77
C LYS A 175 39.48 -6.04 -20.12
N THR A 176 39.31 -4.71 -20.07
CA THR A 176 40.44 -3.78 -20.19
C THR A 176 41.26 -3.68 -18.91
N LYS A 177 40.76 -4.18 -17.79
CA LYS A 177 41.44 -4.19 -16.48
C LYS A 177 41.82 -5.62 -16.08
N ARG A 178 43.03 -5.79 -15.56
CA ARG A 178 43.59 -7.11 -15.15
C ARG A 178 43.35 -7.48 -13.69
N GLU A 179 43.11 -6.48 -12.84
CA GLU A 179 42.86 -6.66 -11.41
C GLU A 179 41.71 -5.74 -10.98
N TYR A 180 40.89 -6.25 -10.06
CA TYR A 180 39.67 -5.64 -9.55
C TYR A 180 39.66 -5.75 -8.02
N SER A 181 39.34 -4.66 -7.33
CA SER A 181 38.99 -4.70 -5.91
C SER A 181 37.62 -4.08 -5.72
N PHE A 182 36.76 -4.75 -4.97
CA PHE A 182 35.40 -4.32 -4.67
C PHE A 182 34.93 -4.89 -3.33
N VAL A 183 33.94 -4.22 -2.75
CA VAL A 183 33.37 -4.54 -1.43
C VAL A 183 31.96 -5.07 -1.68
N ILE A 184 31.51 -6.08 -0.93
CA ILE A 184 30.13 -6.56 -1.03
C ILE A 184 29.45 -6.51 0.34
N GLU A 185 28.43 -5.67 0.45
CA GLU A 185 27.50 -5.72 1.58
C GLU A 185 26.60 -6.94 1.36
N SER A 186 26.75 -7.99 2.19
CA SER A 186 25.84 -9.14 2.18
C SER A 186 24.83 -9.00 3.31
N SER A 187 23.54 -8.90 2.98
CA SER A 187 22.43 -8.85 3.94
C SER A 187 21.97 -10.29 4.21
N CYS A 188 22.07 -10.77 5.46
CA CYS A 188 21.73 -12.15 5.84
C CYS A 188 20.20 -12.41 5.89
N ASN A 189 19.53 -12.19 4.76
CA ASN A 189 18.14 -12.52 4.50
C ASN A 189 17.96 -12.92 3.02
N GLY A 190 16.94 -13.71 2.73
CA GLY A 190 16.51 -13.96 1.34
C GLY A 190 15.63 -12.82 0.82
N MET A 191 15.14 -12.96 -0.42
CA MET A 191 14.22 -11.98 -1.03
C MET A 191 12.99 -11.72 -0.14
N PHE A 192 12.38 -12.78 0.39
CA PHE A 192 11.19 -12.74 1.26
C PHE A 192 11.54 -12.93 2.75
N GLY A 193 12.50 -12.14 3.25
CA GLY A 193 12.95 -12.23 4.65
C GLY A 193 13.71 -13.53 4.96
N ILE A 194 13.45 -14.13 6.14
CA ILE A 194 14.16 -15.33 6.60
C ILE A 194 13.29 -16.58 6.83
N SER A 195 11.96 -16.43 6.89
CA SER A 195 11.02 -17.51 7.18
C SER A 195 9.78 -17.54 6.25
N GLY A 196 9.74 -16.69 5.20
CA GLY A 196 8.49 -16.42 4.49
C GLY A 196 7.45 -15.80 5.43
N ILE A 197 6.17 -16.17 5.29
CA ILE A 197 5.08 -15.68 6.17
C ILE A 197 5.09 -16.25 7.60
N ALA A 198 6.01 -17.16 7.94
CA ALA A 198 6.17 -17.63 9.31
C ALA A 198 7.06 -16.66 10.13
N PRO A 199 6.94 -16.61 11.47
CA PRO A 199 7.78 -15.77 12.30
C PRO A 199 9.30 -15.96 12.05
N PRO A 200 10.09 -14.86 12.09
CA PRO A 200 11.48 -14.86 11.59
C PRO A 200 12.47 -15.59 12.52
N ASP A 201 13.09 -16.68 12.04
CA ASP A 201 14.12 -17.43 12.79
C ASP A 201 15.42 -16.62 12.91
N GLN A 202 15.68 -16.12 14.12
CA GLN A 202 16.86 -15.33 14.46
C GLN A 202 18.20 -16.07 14.34
N ASN A 203 18.19 -17.40 14.11
CA ASN A 203 19.39 -18.24 14.00
C ASN A 203 19.62 -18.80 12.58
N ARG A 204 18.97 -18.25 11.55
CA ARG A 204 19.20 -18.65 10.16
C ARG A 204 20.59 -18.22 9.66
N TYR A 205 21.46 -19.21 9.42
CA TYR A 205 22.77 -19.01 8.79
C TYR A 205 22.71 -19.14 7.27
N PHE A 206 23.56 -18.39 6.58
CA PHE A 206 23.75 -18.42 5.13
C PHE A 206 25.18 -18.85 4.81
N THR A 207 25.40 -19.52 3.68
CA THR A 207 26.70 -20.11 3.32
C THR A 207 27.12 -19.65 1.93
N LEU A 208 28.36 -19.18 1.80
CA LEU A 208 28.94 -18.72 0.54
C LEU A 208 29.11 -19.90 -0.44
N ALA A 209 28.17 -20.03 -1.39
CA ALA A 209 28.09 -21.13 -2.35
C ALA A 209 29.00 -20.92 -3.57
N SER A 210 29.19 -19.68 -4.03
CA SER A 210 30.03 -19.32 -5.18
C SER A 210 30.78 -18.01 -4.92
N ALA A 211 32.04 -17.93 -5.32
CA ALA A 211 32.87 -16.73 -5.35
C ALA A 211 33.90 -16.90 -6.49
N ASP A 212 33.40 -17.10 -7.70
CA ASP A 212 34.14 -17.75 -8.78
C ASP A 212 34.32 -16.77 -9.97
N ILE A 213 35.50 -16.73 -10.60
CA ILE A 213 35.65 -16.09 -11.93
C ILE A 213 35.31 -17.10 -13.01
N VAL A 214 34.44 -16.73 -13.95
CA VAL A 214 33.97 -17.65 -15.00
C VAL A 214 33.97 -17.02 -16.39
N VAL A 215 34.16 -17.87 -17.39
CA VAL A 215 34.00 -17.55 -18.82
C VAL A 215 32.73 -18.27 -19.30
N PRO A 216 31.56 -17.61 -19.33
CA PRO A 216 30.32 -18.22 -19.78
C PRO A 216 30.29 -18.38 -21.30
N ASN A 217 29.97 -19.58 -21.78
CA ASN A 217 29.89 -19.90 -23.20
C ASN A 217 28.60 -19.29 -23.80
N GLN A 218 28.70 -18.13 -24.47
CA GLN A 218 27.49 -17.40 -24.91
C GLN A 218 26.64 -18.18 -25.91
N ASP A 219 27.24 -19.00 -26.79
CA ASP A 219 26.50 -19.89 -27.68
C ASP A 219 25.67 -20.94 -26.91
N ALA A 220 26.23 -21.52 -25.84
CA ALA A 220 25.47 -22.44 -24.98
C ALA A 220 24.35 -21.72 -24.21
N TRP A 221 24.59 -20.51 -23.71
CA TRP A 221 23.56 -19.70 -23.03
C TRP A 221 22.43 -19.28 -23.98
N HIS A 222 22.76 -18.89 -25.21
CA HIS A 222 21.76 -18.60 -26.23
C HIS A 222 20.95 -19.84 -26.60
N LEU A 223 21.59 -21.00 -26.83
CA LEU A 223 20.89 -22.25 -27.08
C LEU A 223 20.00 -22.67 -25.89
N PHE A 224 20.42 -22.40 -24.65
CA PHE A 224 19.64 -22.68 -23.44
C PHE A 224 18.36 -21.84 -23.41
N TRP A 225 18.43 -20.54 -23.74
CA TRP A 225 17.24 -19.70 -23.85
C TRP A 225 16.38 -20.08 -25.06
N ASP A 226 16.97 -20.35 -26.23
CA ASP A 226 16.27 -20.82 -27.44
C ASP A 226 15.45 -22.08 -27.12
N PHE A 227 16.06 -23.05 -26.43
CA PHE A 227 15.43 -24.29 -26.03
C PHE A 227 14.40 -24.11 -24.90
N THR A 228 14.62 -23.16 -23.99
CA THR A 228 13.65 -22.81 -22.93
C THR A 228 12.38 -22.25 -23.54
N THR A 229 12.45 -21.29 -24.46
CA THR A 229 11.25 -20.78 -25.15
C THR A 229 10.59 -21.86 -26.01
N LEU A 230 11.35 -22.75 -26.65
CA LEU A 230 10.78 -23.92 -27.34
C LEU A 230 9.98 -24.82 -26.37
N ARG A 231 10.52 -25.11 -25.17
CA ARG A 231 9.82 -25.86 -24.12
C ARG A 231 8.54 -25.15 -23.66
N GLU A 232 8.60 -23.84 -23.45
CA GLU A 232 7.42 -23.06 -23.09
C GLU A 232 6.34 -23.08 -24.18
N ILE A 233 6.71 -22.95 -25.47
CA ILE A 233 5.79 -23.07 -26.62
C ILE A 233 5.16 -24.47 -26.65
N ILE A 234 5.95 -25.52 -26.39
CA ILE A 234 5.48 -26.92 -26.33
C ILE A 234 4.46 -27.13 -25.20
N ASP A 235 4.70 -26.55 -24.02
CA ASP A 235 3.85 -26.80 -22.84
C ASP A 235 2.64 -25.83 -22.75
N ASN A 236 2.70 -24.63 -23.34
CA ASN A 236 1.65 -23.61 -23.23
C ASN A 236 0.69 -23.50 -24.43
N LEU A 237 1.04 -24.04 -25.62
CA LEU A 237 0.13 -24.05 -26.77
C LEU A 237 -0.74 -25.33 -26.83
N PRO A 238 -1.91 -25.30 -27.49
CA PRO A 238 -2.75 -26.48 -27.68
C PRO A 238 -1.97 -27.62 -28.34
N GLY A 239 -1.98 -28.80 -27.73
CA GLY A 239 -1.14 -29.96 -28.08
C GLY A 239 -1.36 -30.60 -29.46
N ASN A 240 -2.03 -29.93 -30.41
CA ASN A 240 -2.10 -30.32 -31.81
C ASN A 240 -1.95 -29.13 -32.79
N SER A 241 -1.53 -27.95 -32.34
CA SER A 241 -1.36 -26.78 -33.21
C SER A 241 -0.07 -26.84 -34.06
N PRO A 242 0.02 -26.15 -35.21
CA PRO A 242 1.21 -26.19 -36.06
C PRO A 242 2.49 -25.74 -35.36
N LEU A 243 2.50 -24.58 -34.69
CA LEU A 243 3.67 -24.06 -33.97
C LEU A 243 4.10 -24.97 -32.82
N GLN A 244 3.14 -25.51 -32.06
CA GLN A 244 3.42 -26.42 -30.94
C GLN A 244 4.10 -27.71 -31.42
N ASN A 245 3.61 -28.30 -32.53
CA ASN A 245 4.23 -29.47 -33.15
C ASN A 245 5.60 -29.14 -33.78
N LEU A 246 5.74 -27.97 -34.39
CA LEU A 246 7.00 -27.50 -34.97
C LEU A 246 8.06 -27.30 -33.87
N ALA A 247 7.71 -26.65 -32.75
CA ALA A 247 8.60 -26.49 -31.61
C ALA A 247 9.03 -27.83 -31.01
N LEU A 248 8.09 -28.79 -30.84
CA LEU A 248 8.42 -30.13 -30.37
C LEU A 248 9.36 -30.89 -31.32
N LYS A 249 9.15 -30.75 -32.63
CA LYS A 249 10.04 -31.33 -33.64
C LYS A 249 11.43 -30.70 -33.59
N THR A 250 11.50 -29.37 -33.60
CA THR A 250 12.75 -28.59 -33.54
C THR A 250 13.54 -28.90 -32.27
N ALA A 251 12.90 -28.93 -31.09
CA ALA A 251 13.56 -29.30 -29.83
C ALA A 251 14.07 -30.74 -29.84
N ASN A 252 13.31 -31.69 -30.38
CA ASN A 252 13.75 -33.08 -30.52
C ASN A 252 14.89 -33.25 -31.55
N GLU A 253 14.94 -32.41 -32.59
CA GLU A 253 16.06 -32.35 -33.55
C GLU A 253 17.31 -31.73 -32.91
N ILE A 254 17.20 -30.68 -32.10
CA ILE A 254 18.30 -30.12 -31.30
C ILE A 254 18.91 -31.19 -30.39
N MET A 255 18.07 -31.95 -29.66
CA MET A 255 18.53 -33.07 -28.82
C MET A 255 19.11 -34.26 -29.61
N ASN A 256 19.05 -34.25 -30.94
CA ASN A 256 19.68 -35.28 -31.79
C ASN A 256 21.00 -34.81 -32.42
N GLU A 257 21.14 -33.51 -32.67
CA GLU A 257 22.36 -32.91 -33.22
C GLU A 257 23.39 -32.60 -32.11
N PHE A 258 22.93 -32.20 -30.93
CA PHE A 258 23.78 -31.84 -29.79
C PHE A 258 24.66 -33.03 -29.34
N GLN A 259 25.97 -32.78 -29.26
CA GLN A 259 26.96 -33.70 -28.71
C GLN A 259 27.78 -32.95 -27.66
N VAL A 260 27.88 -33.51 -26.45
CA VAL A 260 28.58 -32.88 -25.32
C VAL A 260 30.10 -32.80 -25.51
N ASP A 261 30.63 -33.63 -26.40
CA ASP A 261 32.02 -33.75 -26.81
C ASP A 261 32.37 -33.02 -28.13
N ASP A 262 31.38 -32.50 -28.86
CA ASP A 262 31.57 -31.58 -30.02
C ASP A 262 30.81 -30.25 -29.77
N PRO A 263 31.46 -29.24 -29.17
CA PRO A 263 30.86 -27.91 -28.97
C PRO A 263 30.42 -27.20 -30.26
N ASP A 264 30.98 -27.54 -31.43
CA ASP A 264 30.54 -26.96 -32.71
C ASP A 264 29.11 -27.41 -33.08
N THR A 265 28.57 -28.47 -32.44
CA THR A 265 27.14 -28.82 -32.55
C THR A 265 26.22 -27.73 -32.00
N ILE A 266 26.67 -26.87 -31.09
CA ILE A 266 25.83 -25.81 -30.50
C ILE A 266 25.39 -24.83 -31.59
N ALA A 267 26.30 -24.42 -32.49
CA ALA A 267 25.97 -23.53 -33.61
C ALA A 267 24.96 -24.17 -34.57
N LYS A 268 25.09 -25.48 -34.84
CA LYS A 268 24.14 -26.26 -35.65
C LYS A 268 22.76 -26.33 -34.97
N CYS A 269 22.73 -26.56 -33.66
CA CYS A 269 21.50 -26.59 -32.86
C CYS A 269 20.78 -25.23 -32.86
N ARG A 270 21.51 -24.11 -32.72
CA ARG A 270 20.94 -22.77 -32.87
C ARG A 270 20.38 -22.54 -34.30
N LYS A 271 21.06 -23.03 -35.33
CA LYS A 271 20.56 -22.97 -36.72
C LYS A 271 19.33 -23.88 -36.96
N ILE A 272 19.13 -24.93 -36.15
CA ILE A 272 17.88 -25.70 -36.11
C ILE A 272 16.77 -24.89 -35.43
N ALA A 273 17.06 -24.17 -34.33
CA ALA A 273 16.08 -23.35 -33.60
C ALA A 273 15.44 -22.24 -34.46
N GLU A 274 16.18 -21.69 -35.44
CA GLU A 274 15.66 -20.73 -36.43
C GLU A 274 14.42 -21.22 -37.20
N LYS A 275 14.14 -22.53 -37.25
CA LYS A 275 12.88 -23.08 -37.81
C LYS A 275 11.62 -22.56 -37.11
N VAL A 276 11.74 -22.06 -35.87
CA VAL A 276 10.65 -21.47 -35.08
C VAL A 276 10.80 -19.95 -34.95
N PHE A 277 12.03 -19.48 -34.70
CA PHE A 277 12.30 -18.06 -34.41
C PHE A 277 12.56 -17.20 -35.66
N GLY A 278 12.70 -17.81 -36.83
CA GLY A 278 13.04 -17.14 -38.09
C GLY A 278 14.53 -17.15 -38.40
N THR A 279 14.86 -16.97 -39.68
CA THR A 279 16.25 -17.03 -40.17
C THR A 279 17.08 -15.87 -39.63
N ASP A 280 18.23 -16.20 -39.04
CA ASP A 280 19.23 -15.25 -38.51
C ASP A 280 18.70 -14.26 -37.43
N TRP A 281 17.57 -14.58 -36.79
CA TRP A 281 16.77 -13.66 -35.96
C TRP A 281 17.54 -12.93 -34.85
N MET A 282 18.56 -13.55 -34.24
CA MET A 282 19.36 -12.90 -33.18
C MET A 282 20.19 -11.71 -33.67
N LYS A 283 20.42 -11.56 -34.98
CA LYS A 283 21.09 -10.38 -35.56
C LYS A 283 20.22 -9.12 -35.54
N GLU A 284 18.94 -9.26 -35.20
CA GLU A 284 17.97 -8.15 -35.14
C GLU A 284 18.05 -7.38 -33.82
N GLY A 285 18.51 -8.01 -32.73
CA GLY A 285 18.53 -7.38 -31.40
C GLY A 285 17.14 -6.85 -31.00
N GLU A 286 17.08 -5.57 -30.66
CA GLU A 286 15.88 -4.80 -30.37
C GLU A 286 14.96 -4.57 -31.60
N GLU A 287 15.47 -4.67 -32.84
CA GLU A 287 14.66 -4.48 -34.06
C GLU A 287 13.63 -5.60 -34.26
N VAL A 288 13.77 -6.73 -33.55
CA VAL A 288 12.81 -7.85 -33.56
C VAL A 288 11.39 -7.40 -33.17
N TYR A 289 11.27 -6.36 -32.33
CA TYR A 289 9.99 -5.76 -31.94
C TYR A 289 9.41 -4.80 -32.99
N LYS A 290 10.23 -4.25 -33.90
CA LYS A 290 9.75 -3.32 -34.93
C LYS A 290 9.24 -4.02 -36.19
N LYS A 291 9.54 -5.31 -36.35
CA LYS A 291 9.03 -6.11 -37.49
C LYS A 291 7.51 -6.23 -37.46
N ARG A 292 6.90 -5.89 -38.60
CA ARG A 292 5.49 -6.14 -38.94
C ARG A 292 5.40 -7.36 -39.86
N ARG A 293 4.23 -8.01 -39.93
CA ARG A 293 4.01 -9.18 -40.78
C ARG A 293 3.61 -8.70 -42.17
N GLU A 294 4.27 -9.16 -43.23
CA GLU A 294 3.91 -8.70 -44.58
C GLU A 294 2.50 -9.16 -44.99
N GLY A 295 1.62 -8.19 -45.25
CA GLY A 295 0.54 -8.31 -46.23
C GLY A 295 -0.90 -8.38 -45.74
N HIS A 296 -1.22 -8.57 -44.45
CA HIS A 296 -2.61 -8.71 -43.97
C HIS A 296 -2.87 -7.89 -42.69
N GLY A 297 -3.95 -7.09 -42.71
CA GLY A 297 -4.25 -6.00 -41.76
C GLY A 297 -4.64 -6.40 -40.32
N ALA A 298 -3.79 -7.18 -39.65
CA ALA A 298 -3.80 -7.40 -38.21
C ALA A 298 -2.37 -7.29 -37.64
N ASP A 299 -1.61 -6.29 -38.11
CA ASP A 299 -0.29 -5.89 -37.61
C ASP A 299 -0.37 -5.11 -36.28
N ARG A 300 -1.22 -5.59 -35.37
CA ARG A 300 -1.51 -4.93 -34.09
C ARG A 300 -0.85 -5.69 -32.95
N GLU A 301 0.02 -4.99 -32.25
CA GLU A 301 0.63 -5.47 -31.01
C GLU A 301 -0.41 -5.45 -29.90
N GLN A 302 -0.56 -6.58 -29.22
CA GLN A 302 -1.63 -6.86 -28.25
C GLN A 302 -1.10 -6.95 -26.82
N VAL A 303 0.18 -7.30 -26.65
CA VAL A 303 0.79 -7.45 -25.33
C VAL A 303 1.89 -6.41 -25.16
N TRP A 304 1.82 -5.66 -24.07
CA TRP A 304 2.69 -4.52 -23.81
C TRP A 304 3.58 -4.81 -22.60
N GLY A 305 4.81 -5.22 -22.85
CA GLY A 305 5.77 -5.60 -21.80
C GLY A 305 6.34 -4.37 -21.11
N ILE A 306 6.18 -4.29 -19.79
CA ILE A 306 6.78 -3.27 -18.93
C ILE A 306 7.48 -3.96 -17.77
N GLY A 307 8.77 -3.64 -17.59
CA GLY A 307 9.53 -4.09 -16.43
C GLY A 307 9.04 -3.41 -15.16
N HIS A 308 8.82 -4.15 -14.09
CA HIS A 308 8.33 -3.61 -12.83
C HIS A 308 9.05 -4.26 -11.63
N CYS A 309 9.31 -3.47 -10.60
CA CYS A 309 9.82 -3.94 -9.32
C CYS A 309 8.92 -3.39 -8.22
N HIS A 310 7.95 -4.19 -7.80
CA HIS A 310 7.27 -3.97 -6.54
C HIS A 310 8.26 -4.26 -5.41
N ILE A 311 8.36 -3.39 -4.42
CA ILE A 311 9.25 -3.59 -3.25
C ILE A 311 8.45 -3.19 -2.02
N ASP A 312 8.18 -4.15 -1.14
CA ASP A 312 7.37 -3.87 0.03
C ASP A 312 8.12 -2.99 1.00
N THR A 313 7.47 -1.88 1.35
CA THR A 313 8.17 -0.79 2.05
C THR A 313 8.54 -1.23 3.46
N ALA A 314 7.69 -2.04 4.09
CA ALA A 314 8.06 -3.06 5.08
C ALA A 314 7.00 -4.18 5.10
N TRP A 315 7.45 -5.44 5.12
CA TRP A 315 6.58 -6.62 5.17
C TRP A 315 7.23 -7.76 5.99
N LEU A 316 8.06 -8.60 5.36
CA LEU A 316 8.84 -9.66 6.03
C LEU A 316 10.24 -9.17 6.44
N TRP A 317 10.42 -7.85 6.48
CA TRP A 317 11.64 -7.12 6.85
C TRP A 317 11.27 -5.67 7.25
N PRO A 318 12.06 -5.02 8.14
CA PRO A 318 11.85 -3.62 8.52
C PRO A 318 12.27 -2.64 7.43
N TYR A 319 11.81 -1.39 7.53
CA TYR A 319 12.08 -0.30 6.58
C TYR A 319 13.57 -0.12 6.22
N SER A 320 14.45 -0.39 7.19
CA SER A 320 15.91 -0.28 7.04
C SER A 320 16.51 -1.28 6.03
N VAL A 321 15.87 -2.43 5.80
CA VAL A 321 16.27 -3.41 4.76
C VAL A 321 15.78 -2.98 3.38
N THR A 322 14.57 -2.40 3.30
CA THR A 322 13.99 -1.87 2.06
C THR A 322 14.91 -0.85 1.39
N GLN A 323 15.55 0.02 2.18
CA GLN A 323 16.57 0.96 1.69
C GLN A 323 17.69 0.29 0.87
N GLN A 324 18.15 -0.90 1.28
CA GLN A 324 19.12 -1.70 0.52
C GLN A 324 18.47 -2.39 -0.67
N LYS A 325 17.26 -2.95 -0.51
CA LYS A 325 16.49 -3.59 -1.60
C LYS A 325 16.27 -2.65 -2.78
N VAL A 326 15.92 -1.38 -2.53
CA VAL A 326 15.76 -0.33 -3.54
C VAL A 326 17.04 -0.16 -4.36
N ALA A 327 18.18 0.09 -3.71
CA ALA A 327 19.46 0.26 -4.40
C ALA A 327 19.90 -1.00 -5.17
N ARG A 328 19.75 -2.19 -4.57
CA ARG A 328 20.09 -3.48 -5.19
C ARG A 328 19.24 -3.77 -6.43
N SER A 329 17.95 -3.46 -6.35
CA SER A 329 17.01 -3.62 -7.47
C SER A 329 17.33 -2.62 -8.59
N TRP A 330 17.42 -1.32 -8.27
CA TRP A 330 17.48 -0.30 -9.33
C TRP A 330 18.87 -0.21 -9.99
N SER A 331 19.96 -0.55 -9.29
CA SER A 331 21.28 -0.76 -9.93
C SER A 331 21.23 -1.90 -10.96
N THR A 332 20.52 -3.00 -10.65
CA THR A 332 20.27 -4.10 -11.59
C THR A 332 19.48 -3.62 -12.82
N GLN A 333 18.47 -2.76 -12.64
CA GLN A 333 17.70 -2.24 -13.78
C GLN A 333 18.50 -1.23 -14.63
N VAL A 334 19.35 -0.39 -14.01
CA VAL A 334 20.27 0.50 -14.75
C VAL A 334 21.27 -0.29 -15.62
N ASP A 335 21.82 -1.40 -15.10
CA ASP A 335 22.64 -2.35 -15.87
C ASP A 335 21.85 -2.96 -17.05
N LEU A 336 20.63 -3.45 -16.80
CA LEU A 336 19.79 -4.02 -17.86
C LEU A 336 19.46 -3.00 -18.95
N MET A 337 19.15 -1.74 -18.60
CA MET A 337 18.96 -0.63 -19.55
C MET A 337 20.22 -0.23 -20.34
N ASN A 338 21.40 -0.70 -19.95
CA ASN A 338 22.64 -0.51 -20.71
C ASN A 338 22.92 -1.69 -21.65
N ARG A 339 22.29 -2.86 -21.43
CA ARG A 339 22.50 -4.10 -22.20
C ARG A 339 21.32 -4.46 -23.11
N TYR A 340 20.13 -3.95 -22.82
CA TYR A 340 18.88 -4.17 -23.54
C TYR A 340 18.24 -2.80 -23.83
N PRO A 341 18.50 -2.19 -25.01
CA PRO A 341 18.02 -0.85 -25.34
C PRO A 341 16.49 -0.71 -25.37
N GLU A 342 15.77 -1.82 -25.51
CA GLU A 342 14.30 -1.88 -25.44
C GLU A 342 13.74 -1.93 -24.01
N HIS A 343 14.58 -1.96 -22.97
CA HIS A 343 14.13 -2.22 -21.60
C HIS A 343 13.54 -0.97 -20.94
N HIS A 344 12.22 -0.82 -21.03
CA HIS A 344 11.46 0.13 -20.23
C HIS A 344 11.04 -0.48 -18.88
N PHE A 345 11.27 0.28 -17.82
CA PHE A 345 11.06 -0.12 -16.43
C PHE A 345 10.30 0.94 -15.64
N THR A 346 9.48 0.54 -14.67
CA THR A 346 8.73 1.45 -13.80
C THR A 346 8.71 1.01 -12.32
N CYS A 347 8.63 1.99 -11.42
CA CYS A 347 8.31 1.79 -10.00
C CYS A 347 7.67 3.04 -9.37
N SER A 348 6.99 2.82 -8.25
CA SER A 348 5.86 3.63 -7.75
C SER A 348 6.19 4.64 -6.64
N SER A 349 6.86 4.18 -5.57
CA SER A 349 6.80 4.84 -4.27
C SER A 349 7.86 5.95 -4.13
N ALA A 350 7.44 7.22 -4.12
CA ALA A 350 8.36 8.37 -4.01
C ALA A 350 9.27 8.31 -2.77
N GLN A 351 8.81 7.72 -1.65
CA GLN A 351 9.61 7.47 -0.46
C GLN A 351 10.88 6.64 -0.75
N GLN A 352 10.80 5.67 -1.67
CA GLN A 352 11.93 4.81 -2.04
C GLN A 352 12.97 5.61 -2.85
N TYR A 353 12.53 6.52 -3.73
CA TYR A 353 13.43 7.46 -4.41
C TYR A 353 14.09 8.43 -3.43
N LYS A 354 13.37 8.92 -2.40
CA LYS A 354 13.95 9.78 -1.36
C LYS A 354 15.03 9.04 -0.54
N TRP A 355 14.82 7.77 -0.21
CA TRP A 355 15.88 6.95 0.42
C TRP A 355 17.08 6.73 -0.50
N LEU A 356 16.87 6.54 -1.82
CA LEU A 356 17.96 6.44 -2.77
C LEU A 356 18.76 7.76 -2.88
N GLU A 357 18.07 8.90 -2.95
CA GLU A 357 18.68 10.25 -2.92
C GLU A 357 19.55 10.45 -1.67
N GLN A 358 19.04 10.04 -0.50
CA GLN A 358 19.71 10.25 0.79
C GLN A 358 20.86 9.28 1.06
N LEU A 359 20.77 8.02 0.63
CA LEU A 359 21.69 6.95 1.03
C LEU A 359 22.64 6.49 -0.09
N TYR A 360 22.26 6.69 -1.36
CA TYR A 360 23.01 6.22 -2.52
C TYR A 360 23.01 7.27 -3.66
N PRO A 361 23.45 8.52 -3.40
CA PRO A 361 23.25 9.67 -4.31
C PRO A 361 23.88 9.51 -5.70
N SER A 362 24.97 8.74 -5.83
CA SER A 362 25.56 8.42 -7.14
C SER A 362 24.64 7.54 -8.00
N LEU A 363 24.00 6.53 -7.40
CA LEU A 363 23.01 5.70 -8.07
C LEU A 363 21.69 6.46 -8.33
N PHE A 364 21.35 7.43 -7.48
CA PHE A 364 20.21 8.33 -7.74
C PHE A 364 20.40 9.18 -9.01
N GLU A 365 21.59 9.74 -9.25
CA GLU A 365 21.85 10.51 -10.48
C GLU A 365 21.88 9.61 -11.74
N GLU A 366 22.32 8.35 -11.65
CA GLU A 366 22.20 7.37 -12.74
C GLU A 366 20.72 7.02 -13.05
N VAL A 367 19.91 6.76 -12.01
CA VAL A 367 18.46 6.54 -12.16
C VAL A 367 17.79 7.76 -12.79
N LYS A 368 18.12 8.97 -12.34
CA LYS A 368 17.65 10.25 -12.89
C LYS A 368 18.10 10.47 -14.34
N ALA A 369 19.29 10.00 -14.73
CA ALA A 369 19.73 9.98 -16.12
C ALA A 369 18.90 8.99 -16.97
N LYS A 370 18.53 7.83 -16.43
CA LYS A 370 17.62 6.87 -17.09
C LYS A 370 16.17 7.36 -17.18
N ILE A 371 15.68 8.11 -16.19
CA ILE A 371 14.39 8.81 -16.26
C ILE A 371 14.41 9.85 -17.40
N LYS A 372 15.48 10.65 -17.49
CA LYS A 372 15.67 11.62 -18.59
C LYS A 372 15.81 10.96 -19.97
N GLN A 373 16.21 9.68 -20.04
CA GLN A 373 16.25 8.88 -21.27
C GLN A 373 14.89 8.24 -21.62
N GLY A 374 13.89 8.27 -20.74
CA GLY A 374 12.59 7.61 -20.94
C GLY A 374 12.58 6.09 -20.70
N LEU A 375 13.71 5.52 -20.26
CA LEU A 375 13.85 4.09 -19.97
C LEU A 375 13.36 3.73 -18.56
N PHE A 376 13.38 4.70 -17.63
CA PHE A 376 12.91 4.54 -16.26
C PHE A 376 11.71 5.48 -16.04
N GLU A 377 10.52 4.94 -15.80
CA GLU A 377 9.27 5.70 -15.66
C GLU A 377 8.84 5.75 -14.18
N PRO A 378 8.90 6.92 -13.50
CA PRO A 378 8.28 7.08 -12.18
C PRO A 378 6.76 7.13 -12.32
N ILE A 379 6.06 6.23 -11.63
CA ILE A 379 4.61 6.02 -11.76
C ILE A 379 3.88 6.15 -10.42
N GLY A 380 2.55 6.04 -10.42
CA GLY A 380 1.72 5.97 -9.22
C GLY A 380 1.44 7.30 -8.53
N GLY A 381 2.37 8.26 -8.61
CA GLY A 381 2.19 9.63 -8.11
C GLY A 381 2.01 9.76 -6.59
N ALA A 382 2.25 8.68 -5.83
CA ALA A 382 2.01 8.59 -4.39
C ALA A 382 3.32 8.53 -3.59
N TRP A 383 3.26 8.83 -2.29
CA TRP A 383 4.39 8.70 -1.38
C TRP A 383 4.82 7.25 -1.22
N VAL A 384 3.84 6.37 -0.95
CA VAL A 384 3.98 4.91 -0.97
C VAL A 384 2.76 4.25 -1.61
N GLU A 385 2.88 2.97 -1.97
CA GLU A 385 1.72 2.10 -2.28
C GLU A 385 0.96 1.78 -0.99
N HIS A 386 -0.08 2.57 -0.72
CA HIS A 386 -0.82 2.61 0.53
C HIS A 386 -2.03 1.66 0.54
N ASP A 387 -2.54 1.35 1.73
CA ASP A 387 -3.84 0.69 1.85
C ASP A 387 -4.97 1.54 1.25
N GLY A 388 -5.88 0.91 0.52
CA GLY A 388 -6.97 1.57 -0.21
C GLY A 388 -8.24 1.80 0.59
N ASN A 389 -8.27 1.51 1.90
CA ASN A 389 -9.51 1.46 2.70
C ASN A 389 -9.49 2.31 3.98
N MET A 390 -8.37 2.32 4.71
CA MET A 390 -8.27 2.83 6.08
C MET A 390 -7.62 4.21 6.27
N PRO A 391 -6.74 4.74 5.39
CA PRO A 391 -6.32 6.12 5.47
C PRO A 391 -7.50 7.09 5.27
N SER A 392 -7.49 8.21 5.97
CA SER A 392 -8.45 9.29 5.78
C SER A 392 -8.39 9.89 4.37
N GLY A 393 -9.46 10.57 3.95
CA GLY A 393 -9.48 11.23 2.62
C GLY A 393 -8.42 12.31 2.48
N GLU A 394 -8.13 13.02 3.56
CA GLU A 394 -7.02 13.96 3.60
C GLU A 394 -5.67 13.26 3.50
N ALA A 395 -5.48 12.10 4.14
CA ALA A 395 -4.27 11.29 3.97
C ALA A 395 -4.11 10.74 2.53
N PHE A 396 -5.17 10.28 1.86
CA PHE A 396 -5.12 9.94 0.42
C PHE A 396 -4.65 11.14 -0.42
N ILE A 397 -5.15 12.35 -0.13
CA ILE A 397 -4.65 13.55 -0.79
C ILE A 397 -3.15 13.74 -0.48
N ARG A 398 -2.71 13.60 0.78
CA ARG A 398 -1.29 13.77 1.15
C ARG A 398 -0.37 12.73 0.51
N GLN A 399 -0.78 11.46 0.39
CA GLN A 399 -0.08 10.45 -0.41
C GLN A 399 0.25 11.01 -1.80
N MET A 400 -0.75 11.57 -2.49
CA MET A 400 -0.60 12.13 -3.84
C MET A 400 0.11 13.49 -3.87
N THR A 401 -0.11 14.38 -2.90
CA THR A 401 0.59 15.68 -2.82
C THR A 401 2.08 15.48 -2.64
N PHE A 402 2.50 14.61 -1.72
CA PHE A 402 3.92 14.35 -1.45
C PHE A 402 4.58 13.59 -2.61
N GLY A 403 3.91 12.58 -3.19
CA GLY A 403 4.41 11.86 -4.37
C GLY A 403 4.58 12.77 -5.60
N GLN A 404 3.52 13.46 -6.02
CA GLN A 404 3.57 14.36 -7.18
C GLN A 404 4.57 15.52 -6.98
N ARG A 405 4.64 16.15 -5.78
CA ARG A 405 5.63 17.21 -5.51
C ARG A 405 7.06 16.67 -5.51
N PHE A 406 7.31 15.47 -4.99
CA PHE A 406 8.64 14.84 -5.05
C PHE A 406 9.08 14.65 -6.50
N PHE A 407 8.29 13.94 -7.32
CA PHE A 407 8.62 13.67 -8.73
C PHE A 407 8.76 14.96 -9.55
N GLN A 408 7.90 15.96 -9.32
CA GLN A 408 7.99 17.25 -10.00
C GLN A 408 9.28 17.99 -9.63
N SER A 409 9.67 17.98 -8.35
CA SER A 409 10.87 18.68 -7.87
C SER A 409 12.19 18.07 -8.35
N ARG A 410 12.24 16.74 -8.55
CA ARG A 410 13.48 16.01 -8.87
C ARG A 410 13.65 15.68 -10.35
N PHE A 411 12.55 15.39 -11.03
CA PHE A 411 12.55 14.87 -12.39
C PHE A 411 11.76 15.75 -13.38
N GLY A 412 11.02 16.76 -12.88
CA GLY A 412 10.23 17.67 -13.72
C GLY A 412 8.93 17.08 -14.24
N VAL A 413 8.51 15.91 -13.74
CA VAL A 413 7.31 15.18 -14.18
C VAL A 413 6.28 15.06 -13.06
N ARG A 414 5.00 14.94 -13.44
CA ARG A 414 3.92 14.44 -12.58
C ARG A 414 3.35 13.19 -13.25
N CYS A 415 3.07 12.15 -12.48
CA CYS A 415 2.45 10.92 -12.98
C CYS A 415 1.00 11.22 -13.44
N LYS A 416 0.52 10.59 -14.51
CA LYS A 416 -0.92 10.62 -14.89
C LYS A 416 -1.64 9.31 -14.58
N THR A 417 -0.88 8.28 -14.20
CA THR A 417 -1.35 6.94 -13.89
C THR A 417 -1.11 6.63 -12.42
N GLY A 418 -2.19 6.46 -11.65
CA GLY A 418 -2.14 5.90 -10.30
C GLY A 418 -1.85 4.41 -10.36
N TRP A 419 -1.08 3.88 -9.40
CA TRP A 419 -0.52 2.54 -9.47
C TRP A 419 -0.53 1.92 -8.07
N LEU A 420 -1.49 1.03 -7.84
CA LEU A 420 -1.70 0.30 -6.59
C LEU A 420 -2.00 -1.18 -6.92
N PRO A 421 -1.02 -1.95 -7.45
CA PRO A 421 -1.16 -3.37 -7.73
C PRO A 421 -1.73 -4.18 -6.56
N ASP A 422 -1.21 -4.01 -5.34
CA ASP A 422 -1.45 -4.98 -4.26
C ASP A 422 -2.36 -4.52 -3.11
N SER A 423 -2.80 -3.26 -3.07
CA SER A 423 -3.70 -2.73 -2.02
C SER A 423 -4.94 -3.62 -1.79
N PHE A 424 -5.26 -3.89 -0.52
CA PHE A 424 -6.27 -4.91 -0.14
C PHE A 424 -7.73 -4.43 -0.25
N GLY A 425 -8.13 -4.07 -1.47
CA GLY A 425 -9.40 -3.40 -1.77
C GLY A 425 -9.23 -1.88 -1.87
N LEU A 426 -10.16 -1.23 -2.55
CA LEU A 426 -10.00 0.16 -3.00
C LEU A 426 -11.30 0.95 -2.84
N SER A 427 -11.25 2.02 -2.04
CA SER A 427 -12.37 2.91 -1.74
C SER A 427 -12.89 3.67 -2.97
N GLY A 428 -14.22 3.78 -3.08
CA GLY A 428 -14.91 4.45 -4.19
C GLY A 428 -14.72 5.97 -4.26
N SER A 429 -13.95 6.59 -3.37
CA SER A 429 -13.59 8.02 -3.42
C SER A 429 -12.29 8.28 -4.21
N ILE A 430 -11.44 7.26 -4.37
CA ILE A 430 -10.11 7.39 -4.97
C ILE A 430 -10.15 7.98 -6.40
N PRO A 431 -11.12 7.67 -7.30
CA PRO A 431 -11.19 8.25 -8.64
C PRO A 431 -11.22 9.79 -8.70
N GLN A 432 -11.99 10.48 -7.83
CA GLN A 432 -12.02 11.95 -7.84
C GLN A 432 -10.73 12.56 -7.29
N LEU A 433 -10.13 11.92 -6.28
CA LEU A 433 -8.91 12.40 -5.64
C LEU A 433 -7.71 12.24 -6.58
N MET A 434 -7.62 11.11 -7.29
CA MET A 434 -6.64 10.91 -8.37
C MET A 434 -6.80 11.94 -9.48
N ARG A 435 -8.03 12.16 -9.98
CA ARG A 435 -8.28 13.19 -11.02
C ARG A 435 -7.88 14.59 -10.57
N SER A 436 -8.20 14.96 -9.34
CA SER A 436 -7.78 16.23 -8.77
C SER A 436 -6.25 16.30 -8.59
N ALA A 437 -5.58 15.19 -8.31
CA ALA A 437 -4.12 15.06 -8.31
C ALA A 437 -3.49 14.94 -9.72
N GLY A 438 -4.26 15.17 -10.79
CA GLY A 438 -3.81 15.14 -12.19
C GLY A 438 -3.77 13.73 -12.81
N MET A 439 -4.09 12.68 -12.05
CA MET A 439 -4.08 11.29 -12.50
C MET A 439 -5.43 10.85 -13.06
N GLN A 440 -5.43 10.40 -14.31
CA GLN A 440 -6.64 10.10 -15.09
C GLN A 440 -6.79 8.60 -15.39
N ARG A 441 -5.70 7.86 -15.16
CA ARG A 441 -5.49 6.44 -15.44
C ARG A 441 -5.16 5.72 -14.14
N PHE A 442 -5.46 4.43 -14.04
CA PHE A 442 -5.25 3.64 -12.84
C PHE A 442 -4.89 2.18 -13.15
N PHE A 443 -3.90 1.65 -12.45
CA PHE A 443 -3.52 0.24 -12.49
C PHE A 443 -3.61 -0.38 -11.09
N THR A 444 -4.23 -1.56 -11.02
CA THR A 444 -4.31 -2.40 -9.81
C THR A 444 -4.39 -3.86 -10.23
N GLN A 445 -4.14 -4.80 -9.30
CA GLN A 445 -4.14 -6.22 -9.61
C GLN A 445 -4.82 -7.12 -8.57
N LYS A 446 -4.80 -6.77 -7.28
CA LYS A 446 -5.23 -7.67 -6.18
C LYS A 446 -6.65 -8.23 -6.32
N LEU A 447 -7.55 -7.54 -7.02
CA LEU A 447 -8.90 -8.07 -7.34
C LEU A 447 -8.91 -9.35 -8.18
N SER A 448 -7.81 -9.73 -8.84
CA SER A 448 -7.70 -11.07 -9.45
C SER A 448 -7.64 -12.21 -8.42
N TRP A 449 -7.41 -11.91 -7.13
CA TRP A 449 -7.36 -12.87 -6.02
C TRP A 449 -8.71 -13.05 -5.30
N ASN A 450 -9.81 -12.45 -5.78
CA ASN A 450 -11.15 -12.67 -5.22
C ASN A 450 -11.49 -14.17 -5.16
N ASN A 451 -11.66 -14.72 -3.94
CA ASN A 451 -11.90 -16.15 -3.75
C ASN A 451 -13.37 -16.60 -3.91
N VAL A 452 -14.31 -15.66 -4.10
CA VAL A 452 -15.73 -15.94 -4.39
C VAL A 452 -16.11 -15.56 -5.82
N ASN A 453 -15.91 -14.31 -6.25
CA ASN A 453 -16.28 -13.80 -7.57
C ASN A 453 -15.08 -13.29 -8.37
N VAL A 454 -14.75 -13.96 -9.48
CA VAL A 454 -13.81 -13.43 -10.48
C VAL A 454 -14.30 -12.07 -10.98
N PHE A 455 -13.48 -11.03 -10.85
CA PHE A 455 -13.84 -9.68 -11.27
C PHE A 455 -14.12 -9.61 -12.79
N PRO A 456 -15.19 -8.95 -13.25
CA PRO A 456 -15.72 -9.15 -14.61
C PRO A 456 -14.99 -8.38 -15.72
N HIS A 457 -14.03 -7.51 -15.40
CA HIS A 457 -13.39 -6.61 -16.37
C HIS A 457 -11.87 -6.59 -16.23
N SER A 458 -11.15 -6.53 -17.35
CA SER A 458 -9.71 -6.24 -17.38
C SER A 458 -9.43 -4.78 -17.76
N THR A 459 -10.32 -4.15 -18.54
CA THR A 459 -10.23 -2.73 -18.90
C THR A 459 -11.60 -2.08 -18.73
N PHE A 460 -11.72 -1.04 -17.91
CA PHE A 460 -13.02 -0.42 -17.57
C PHE A 460 -12.88 1.04 -17.12
N ASN A 461 -13.98 1.79 -17.16
CA ASN A 461 -14.07 3.08 -16.48
C ASN A 461 -14.41 2.81 -14.99
N TRP A 462 -13.49 3.11 -14.08
CA TRP A 462 -13.78 3.09 -12.65
C TRP A 462 -14.36 4.45 -12.24
N ILE A 463 -15.62 4.46 -11.83
CA ILE A 463 -16.41 5.64 -11.52
C ILE A 463 -16.57 5.74 -10.00
N GLY A 464 -16.09 6.84 -9.43
CA GLY A 464 -16.20 7.11 -8.00
C GLY A 464 -17.62 7.41 -7.54
N ILE A 465 -17.80 7.52 -6.22
CA ILE A 465 -19.09 7.82 -5.57
C ILE A 465 -19.70 9.16 -6.02
N ASP A 466 -18.87 10.12 -6.42
CA ASP A 466 -19.26 11.45 -6.94
C ASP A 466 -19.61 11.44 -8.45
N GLY A 467 -19.35 10.31 -9.13
CA GLY A 467 -19.46 10.18 -10.59
C GLY A 467 -18.20 10.54 -11.38
N THR A 468 -17.06 10.87 -10.74
CA THR A 468 -15.80 11.10 -11.47
C THR A 468 -15.16 9.78 -11.86
N GLN A 469 -14.81 9.62 -13.15
CA GLN A 469 -14.28 8.36 -13.70
C GLN A 469 -12.79 8.40 -14.05
N VAL A 470 -12.07 7.30 -13.81
CA VAL A 470 -10.69 7.06 -14.29
C VAL A 470 -10.64 5.82 -15.17
N LEU A 471 -9.71 5.79 -16.13
CA LEU A 471 -9.48 4.60 -16.95
C LEU A 471 -8.68 3.56 -16.14
N CYS A 472 -9.31 2.44 -15.78
CA CYS A 472 -8.66 1.36 -15.05
C CYS A 472 -8.25 0.21 -15.99
N HIS A 473 -7.05 -0.33 -15.77
CA HIS A 473 -6.61 -1.60 -16.31
C HIS A 473 -6.10 -2.53 -15.19
N MET A 474 -6.45 -3.80 -15.28
CA MET A 474 -5.90 -4.91 -14.49
C MET A 474 -5.26 -5.89 -15.46
N THR A 475 -4.03 -6.36 -15.21
CA THR A 475 -3.38 -7.26 -16.17
C THR A 475 -4.09 -8.61 -16.22
N PRO A 476 -4.45 -9.10 -17.43
CA PRO A 476 -4.99 -10.45 -17.60
C PRO A 476 -4.00 -11.57 -17.27
N VAL A 477 -2.72 -11.26 -17.01
CA VAL A 477 -1.73 -12.25 -16.55
C VAL A 477 -2.05 -12.74 -15.12
N ASP A 478 -2.96 -12.05 -14.42
CA ASP A 478 -3.44 -12.29 -13.06
C ASP A 478 -2.33 -12.10 -11.97
N THR A 479 -1.20 -11.47 -12.32
CA THR A 479 -0.11 -11.03 -11.44
C THR A 479 0.71 -9.86 -12.03
N TYR A 480 1.28 -9.01 -11.17
CA TYR A 480 2.27 -7.96 -11.52
C TYR A 480 3.74 -8.42 -11.38
N THR A 481 3.98 -9.69 -11.02
CA THR A 481 5.31 -10.33 -10.91
C THR A 481 5.57 -11.37 -12.01
N ALA A 482 5.01 -11.12 -13.20
CA ALA A 482 5.06 -12.08 -14.30
C ALA A 482 6.51 -12.46 -14.68
N GLN A 483 6.75 -13.74 -14.98
CA GLN A 483 8.09 -14.24 -15.30
C GLN A 483 8.44 -14.10 -16.79
N ALA A 484 7.67 -13.31 -17.53
CA ALA A 484 7.82 -13.04 -18.96
C ALA A 484 7.85 -14.32 -19.83
N THR A 485 7.08 -15.34 -19.44
CA THR A 485 7.01 -16.61 -20.17
C THR A 485 6.10 -16.49 -21.40
N THR A 486 6.25 -17.43 -22.34
CA THR A 486 5.30 -17.67 -23.43
C THR A 486 3.88 -17.90 -22.89
N GLY A 487 3.76 -18.51 -21.71
CA GLY A 487 2.49 -18.67 -20.99
C GLY A 487 1.89 -17.34 -20.56
N ASP A 488 2.68 -16.42 -20.03
CA ASP A 488 2.22 -15.11 -19.56
C ASP A 488 1.81 -14.19 -20.72
N VAL A 489 2.62 -14.14 -21.79
CA VAL A 489 2.24 -13.46 -23.05
C VAL A 489 0.95 -14.05 -23.62
N ARG A 490 0.72 -15.37 -23.47
CA ARG A 490 -0.52 -16.03 -23.88
C ARG A 490 -1.71 -15.72 -22.95
N LYS A 491 -1.52 -15.58 -21.63
CA LYS A 491 -2.57 -15.14 -20.68
C LYS A 491 -3.02 -13.71 -20.96
N ALA A 492 -2.08 -12.81 -21.25
CA ALA A 492 -2.33 -11.37 -21.45
C ALA A 492 -3.45 -11.06 -22.48
N VAL A 493 -3.72 -11.98 -23.42
CA VAL A 493 -4.92 -11.94 -24.29
C VAL A 493 -6.01 -12.92 -23.83
N ASN A 494 -5.69 -14.20 -23.57
CA ASN A 494 -6.72 -15.23 -23.33
C ASN A 494 -7.51 -15.08 -22.03
N ASN A 495 -6.95 -14.40 -21.02
CA ASN A 495 -7.60 -14.16 -19.74
C ASN A 495 -8.28 -12.78 -19.66
N HIS A 496 -8.20 -11.95 -20.72
CA HIS A 496 -8.74 -10.59 -20.70
C HIS A 496 -10.27 -10.65 -20.66
N LYS A 497 -10.89 -10.14 -19.59
CA LYS A 497 -12.28 -10.47 -19.26
C LYS A 497 -13.32 -9.86 -20.23
N ASN A 498 -12.95 -8.79 -20.94
CA ASN A 498 -13.81 -8.05 -21.86
C ASN A 498 -13.12 -7.71 -23.20
N LEU A 499 -12.74 -8.74 -23.97
CA LEU A 499 -12.07 -8.63 -25.28
C LEU A 499 -12.86 -7.85 -26.33
N GLU A 500 -14.18 -7.75 -26.17
CA GLU A 500 -15.09 -6.97 -27.01
C GLU A 500 -14.92 -5.44 -26.85
N SER A 501 -14.30 -4.99 -25.75
CA SER A 501 -13.91 -3.59 -25.53
C SER A 501 -12.48 -3.29 -25.95
N SER A 502 -11.55 -4.21 -25.70
CA SER A 502 -10.14 -4.11 -26.08
C SER A 502 -9.46 -5.47 -26.01
N ASP A 503 -8.57 -5.76 -26.95
CA ASP A 503 -7.71 -6.94 -27.02
C ASP A 503 -6.26 -6.64 -26.57
N MET A 504 -6.03 -5.50 -25.91
CA MET A 504 -4.71 -5.12 -25.37
C MET A 504 -4.56 -5.49 -23.90
N GLY A 505 -3.46 -6.15 -23.55
CA GLY A 505 -3.08 -6.48 -22.18
C GLY A 505 -1.68 -5.97 -21.82
N LEU A 506 -1.57 -5.28 -20.68
CA LEU A 506 -0.28 -4.91 -20.10
C LEU A 506 0.39 -6.17 -19.50
N LEU A 507 1.62 -6.48 -19.89
CA LEU A 507 2.44 -7.53 -19.28
C LEU A 507 3.41 -6.85 -18.29
N VAL A 508 2.99 -6.77 -17.04
CA VAL A 508 3.81 -6.26 -15.94
C VAL A 508 4.69 -7.39 -15.42
N PHE A 509 5.99 -7.34 -15.71
CA PHE A 509 6.91 -8.46 -15.51
C PHE A 509 8.16 -8.07 -14.70
N GLY A 510 8.75 -9.06 -14.03
CA GLY A 510 9.84 -8.87 -13.10
C GLY A 510 9.54 -9.46 -11.72
N ASN A 511 10.57 -9.54 -10.89
CA ASN A 511 10.44 -10.01 -9.51
C ASN A 511 9.96 -8.86 -8.62
N GLY A 512 8.99 -9.14 -7.75
CA GLY A 512 8.33 -8.15 -6.90
C GLY A 512 8.30 -8.56 -5.44
N ASP A 513 7.50 -7.84 -4.66
CA ASP A 513 7.25 -7.99 -3.23
C ASP A 513 8.56 -7.83 -2.43
N GLY A 514 9.43 -8.85 -2.44
CA GLY A 514 10.83 -8.73 -2.02
C GLY A 514 11.73 -7.90 -2.97
N GLY A 515 11.27 -7.59 -4.18
CA GLY A 515 11.98 -6.74 -5.15
C GLY A 515 12.87 -7.49 -6.15
N GLY A 516 13.98 -6.87 -6.55
CA GLY A 516 14.88 -7.34 -7.62
C GLY A 516 14.48 -6.84 -9.01
N GLY A 517 13.22 -6.98 -9.38
CA GLY A 517 12.68 -6.56 -10.67
C GLY A 517 13.02 -7.54 -11.82
N PRO A 518 12.93 -7.09 -13.08
CA PRO A 518 13.31 -7.87 -14.25
C PRO A 518 14.73 -8.46 -14.18
N LEU A 519 14.89 -9.66 -14.73
CA LEU A 519 16.16 -10.36 -14.90
C LEU A 519 16.49 -10.52 -16.39
N ALA A 520 17.78 -10.59 -16.75
CA ALA A 520 18.21 -10.72 -18.15
C ALA A 520 17.53 -11.90 -18.88
N LYS A 521 17.32 -13.04 -18.19
CA LYS A 521 16.59 -14.22 -18.69
C LYS A 521 15.19 -13.89 -19.26
N MET A 522 14.51 -12.88 -18.69
CA MET A 522 13.16 -12.47 -19.07
C MET A 522 13.18 -11.70 -20.39
N LEU A 523 14.11 -10.76 -20.52
CA LEU A 523 14.32 -9.97 -21.75
C LEU A 523 14.77 -10.86 -22.91
N GLU A 524 15.67 -11.80 -22.64
CA GLU A 524 16.08 -12.86 -23.58
C GLU A 524 14.90 -13.76 -24.02
N ASN A 525 13.95 -14.06 -23.11
CA ASN A 525 12.77 -14.84 -23.46
C ASN A 525 11.76 -14.01 -24.27
N LEU A 526 11.53 -12.74 -23.94
CA LEU A 526 10.61 -11.87 -24.70
C LEU A 526 11.09 -11.63 -26.14
N ARG A 527 12.40 -11.47 -26.36
CA ARG A 527 13.00 -11.44 -27.71
C ARG A 527 12.64 -12.70 -28.50
N ARG A 528 12.70 -13.88 -27.88
CA ARG A 528 12.37 -15.18 -28.49
C ARG A 528 10.88 -15.39 -28.71
N VAL A 529 10.03 -14.97 -27.77
CA VAL A 529 8.57 -15.01 -27.92
C VAL A 529 8.13 -14.07 -29.04
N ARG A 530 8.70 -12.86 -29.16
CA ARG A 530 8.45 -11.97 -30.31
C ARG A 530 9.00 -12.55 -31.61
N ALA A 531 10.19 -13.16 -31.62
CA ALA A 531 10.72 -13.82 -32.81
C ALA A 531 9.80 -14.97 -33.30
N ALA A 532 9.32 -15.83 -32.39
CA ALA A 532 8.33 -16.86 -32.71
C ALA A 532 6.98 -16.26 -33.17
N GLY A 533 6.52 -15.17 -32.55
CA GLY A 533 5.32 -14.44 -32.94
C GLY A 533 5.43 -13.72 -34.30
N ASN A 534 6.61 -13.25 -34.69
CA ASN A 534 6.86 -12.70 -36.02
C ASN A 534 6.67 -13.79 -37.10
N ASN A 535 7.05 -15.03 -36.82
CA ASN A 535 6.99 -16.17 -37.73
C ASN A 535 5.67 -16.98 -37.66
N SER A 536 4.88 -16.86 -36.59
CA SER A 536 3.61 -17.58 -36.43
C SER A 536 2.49 -16.74 -35.80
N ARG A 537 1.26 -16.98 -36.27
CA ARG A 537 0.04 -16.32 -35.77
C ARG A 537 -0.56 -16.96 -34.52
N GLU A 538 0.05 -18.03 -34.00
CA GLU A 538 -0.43 -18.76 -32.82
C GLU A 538 0.00 -18.14 -31.48
N LEU A 539 0.87 -17.13 -31.51
CA LEU A 539 1.27 -16.33 -30.36
C LEU A 539 0.83 -14.86 -30.55
N PRO A 540 0.34 -14.19 -29.49
CA PRO A 540 0.18 -12.75 -29.47
C PRO A 540 1.50 -12.03 -29.74
N LEU A 541 1.44 -10.86 -30.37
CA LEU A 541 2.62 -10.00 -30.54
C LEU A 541 2.84 -9.15 -29.29
N VAL A 542 3.96 -9.39 -28.62
CA VAL A 542 4.48 -8.58 -27.51
C VAL A 542 5.44 -7.50 -28.01
N ASN A 543 5.37 -6.30 -27.45
CA ASN A 543 6.35 -5.22 -27.63
C ASN A 543 6.90 -4.78 -26.26
N MET A 544 8.14 -4.30 -26.25
CA MET A 544 8.90 -3.83 -25.08
C MET A 544 9.29 -2.34 -25.16
N GLY A 545 9.44 -1.78 -26.38
CA GLY A 545 10.05 -0.47 -26.61
C GLY A 545 9.12 0.72 -26.41
N HIS A 546 8.32 0.71 -25.33
CA HIS A 546 7.26 1.68 -25.05
C HIS A 546 7.03 1.87 -23.55
N THR A 547 6.41 2.99 -23.14
CA THR A 547 6.08 3.27 -21.73
C THR A 547 4.64 2.86 -21.33
N THR A 548 4.31 2.89 -20.04
CA THR A 548 2.94 2.66 -19.55
C THR A 548 1.98 3.78 -19.98
N GLU A 549 2.46 5.02 -19.98
CA GLU A 549 1.68 6.18 -20.40
C GLU A 549 1.30 6.07 -21.88
N GLU A 550 2.16 5.51 -22.74
CA GLU A 550 1.85 5.22 -24.15
C GLU A 550 0.79 4.11 -24.31
N PHE A 551 0.81 3.06 -23.47
CA PHE A 551 -0.21 2.02 -23.43
C PHE A 551 -1.60 2.62 -23.13
N PHE A 552 -1.71 3.43 -22.08
CA PHE A 552 -2.96 4.10 -21.74
C PHE A 552 -3.37 5.16 -22.78
N ASP A 553 -2.42 5.93 -23.33
CA ASP A 553 -2.65 6.87 -24.43
C ASP A 553 -3.27 6.18 -25.65
N ARG A 554 -2.91 4.92 -25.89
CA ARG A 554 -3.46 4.11 -26.98
C ARG A 554 -4.82 3.53 -26.62
N LEU A 555 -4.96 2.99 -25.42
CA LEU A 555 -6.19 2.38 -24.90
C LEU A 555 -7.34 3.39 -24.83
N GLU A 556 -7.07 4.64 -24.47
CA GLU A 556 -8.02 5.76 -24.58
C GLU A 556 -8.48 5.97 -26.02
N LYS A 557 -7.56 6.07 -26.99
CA LYS A 557 -7.89 6.35 -28.39
C LYS A 557 -8.69 5.21 -29.04
N GLU A 558 -8.26 3.97 -28.85
CA GLU A 558 -8.88 2.79 -29.45
C GLU A 558 -10.24 2.43 -28.79
N SER A 559 -10.47 2.80 -27.51
CA SER A 559 -11.77 2.66 -26.83
C SER A 559 -12.74 3.84 -27.02
N GLY A 560 -12.41 4.81 -27.89
CA GLY A 560 -13.23 6.01 -28.09
C GLY A 560 -13.32 6.88 -26.84
N TYR A 561 -12.17 7.13 -26.20
CA TYR A 561 -12.01 7.84 -24.92
C TYR A 561 -12.88 7.24 -23.79
N GLY A 562 -12.84 5.92 -23.67
CA GLY A 562 -13.58 5.15 -22.66
C GLY A 562 -15.03 4.82 -23.01
N SER A 563 -15.59 5.35 -24.10
CA SER A 563 -17.00 5.12 -24.47
C SER A 563 -17.32 3.69 -24.93
N GLY A 564 -16.32 2.92 -25.35
CA GLY A 564 -16.42 1.48 -25.65
C GLY A 564 -16.12 0.55 -24.47
N LEU A 565 -15.91 1.07 -23.26
CA LEU A 565 -15.57 0.30 -22.06
C LEU A 565 -16.78 0.09 -21.15
N PRO A 566 -16.82 -0.99 -20.36
CA PRO A 566 -17.76 -1.12 -19.25
C PRO A 566 -17.44 -0.14 -18.12
N ASN A 567 -18.43 0.13 -17.27
CA ASN A 567 -18.33 1.04 -16.13
C ASN A 567 -18.48 0.25 -14.82
N TRP A 568 -17.61 0.51 -13.83
CA TRP A 568 -17.78 0.05 -12.45
C TRP A 568 -17.99 1.25 -11.53
N HIS A 569 -19.06 1.26 -10.74
CA HIS A 569 -19.41 2.37 -9.84
C HIS A 569 -19.10 2.03 -8.38
N GLY A 570 -18.47 2.97 -7.67
CA GLY A 570 -18.23 2.88 -6.23
C GLY A 570 -16.97 2.09 -5.86
N GLU A 571 -17.05 1.33 -4.76
CA GLU A 571 -15.90 0.59 -4.23
C GLU A 571 -15.46 -0.59 -5.11
N LEU A 572 -14.16 -0.79 -5.20
CA LEU A 572 -13.53 -1.98 -5.77
C LEU A 572 -13.19 -2.92 -4.60
N TYR A 573 -14.24 -3.56 -4.07
CA TYR A 573 -14.19 -4.42 -2.89
C TYR A 573 -13.42 -5.72 -3.16
N LEU A 574 -12.32 -5.93 -2.43
CA LEU A 574 -11.55 -7.18 -2.45
C LEU A 574 -12.27 -8.24 -1.62
N GLU A 575 -12.53 -9.39 -2.22
CA GLU A 575 -13.23 -10.50 -1.58
C GLU A 575 -12.28 -11.43 -0.79
N PHE A 576 -11.19 -10.86 -0.27
CA PHE A 576 -10.05 -11.55 0.37
C PHE A 576 -9.38 -10.60 1.39
N HIS A 577 -8.49 -11.09 2.26
CA HIS A 577 -7.74 -10.28 3.23
C HIS A 577 -8.59 -9.43 4.20
N ARG A 578 -9.83 -9.84 4.53
CA ARG A 578 -10.79 -9.04 5.34
C ARG A 578 -10.43 -8.86 6.82
N GLY A 579 -9.58 -9.71 7.37
CA GLY A 579 -9.13 -9.64 8.77
C GLY A 579 -8.21 -8.45 9.03
N THR A 580 -7.58 -7.92 7.98
CA THR A 580 -6.73 -6.72 8.01
C THR A 580 -7.41 -5.48 8.58
N TYR A 581 -8.75 -5.38 8.55
CA TYR A 581 -9.47 -4.26 9.17
C TYR A 581 -9.42 -4.27 10.71
N THR A 582 -8.94 -5.36 11.32
CA THR A 582 -8.89 -5.58 12.78
C THR A 582 -7.50 -5.94 13.33
N SER A 583 -6.65 -6.67 12.59
CA SER A 583 -5.30 -7.06 13.02
C SER A 583 -4.42 -5.87 13.43
N HIS A 584 -3.59 -5.99 14.47
CA HIS A 584 -2.73 -4.91 14.98
C HIS A 584 -3.54 -3.62 15.29
N GLY A 585 -4.43 -3.73 16.27
CA GLY A 585 -5.35 -2.68 16.70
C GLY A 585 -4.66 -1.41 17.23
N SER A 586 -3.39 -1.51 17.63
CA SER A 586 -2.53 -0.38 18.00
C SER A 586 -2.15 0.48 16.79
N ILE A 587 -1.80 -0.12 15.66
CA ILE A 587 -1.42 0.55 14.41
C ILE A 587 -2.61 1.31 13.81
N LYS A 588 -3.79 0.67 13.76
CA LYS A 588 -5.05 1.31 13.36
C LYS A 588 -5.37 2.56 14.19
N LYS A 589 -5.10 2.50 15.49
CA LYS A 589 -5.26 3.62 16.42
C LYS A 589 -4.20 4.70 16.21
N GLY A 590 -2.93 4.31 16.04
CA GLY A 590 -1.81 5.20 15.72
C GLY A 590 -2.12 6.04 14.48
N ASN A 591 -2.53 5.40 13.38
CA ASN A 591 -2.95 6.08 12.16
C ASN A 591 -4.03 7.14 12.44
N ARG A 592 -5.18 6.73 12.96
CA ARG A 592 -6.33 7.65 13.12
C ARG A 592 -6.03 8.79 14.09
N LYS A 593 -5.23 8.56 15.13
CA LYS A 593 -4.84 9.62 16.08
C LYS A 593 -3.78 10.56 15.50
N SER A 594 -2.81 10.06 14.74
CA SER A 594 -1.86 10.93 14.03
C SER A 594 -2.54 11.77 12.94
N GLU A 595 -3.52 11.23 12.21
CA GLU A 595 -4.30 12.00 11.22
C GLU A 595 -5.07 13.16 11.84
N ILE A 596 -5.83 12.89 12.92
CA ILE A 596 -6.60 13.92 13.63
C ILE A 596 -5.66 14.95 14.27
N LEU A 597 -4.54 14.50 14.84
CA LEU A 597 -3.54 15.37 15.46
C LEU A 597 -2.85 16.27 14.42
N LEU A 598 -2.52 15.76 13.22
CA LEU A 598 -1.94 16.57 12.15
C LEU A 598 -2.93 17.59 11.58
N ARG A 599 -4.21 17.21 11.40
CA ARG A 599 -5.27 18.16 11.02
C ARG A 599 -5.41 19.30 12.04
N ASP A 600 -5.36 18.96 13.33
CA ASP A 600 -5.43 19.94 14.42
C ASP A 600 -4.18 20.84 14.49
N VAL A 601 -2.99 20.26 14.32
CA VAL A 601 -1.73 20.99 14.16
C VAL A 601 -1.82 21.98 13.02
N GLU A 602 -2.24 21.56 11.83
CA GLU A 602 -2.26 22.44 10.66
C GLU A 602 -3.29 23.56 10.79
N LEU A 603 -4.47 23.28 11.35
CA LEU A 603 -5.45 24.32 11.68
C LEU A 603 -4.87 25.34 12.67
N VAL A 604 -4.38 24.89 13.83
CA VAL A 604 -3.95 25.79 14.91
C VAL A 604 -2.65 26.54 14.54
N ALA A 605 -1.68 25.86 13.92
CA ALA A 605 -0.46 26.50 13.40
C ALA A 605 -0.77 27.45 12.24
N THR A 606 -1.77 27.17 11.39
CA THR A 606 -2.23 28.13 10.38
C THR A 606 -2.77 29.39 11.05
N LEU A 607 -3.68 29.26 12.02
CA LEU A 607 -4.23 30.40 12.78
C LEU A 607 -3.13 31.21 13.50
N ALA A 608 -2.16 30.54 14.14
CA ALA A 608 -1.01 31.20 14.76
C ALA A 608 -0.15 31.92 13.70
N SER A 609 0.08 31.32 12.54
CA SER A 609 0.84 31.93 11.44
C SER A 609 0.12 33.07 10.70
N LEU A 610 -1.05 33.48 11.17
CA LEU A 610 -1.75 34.70 10.73
C LEU A 610 -1.57 35.87 11.73
N THR A 611 -0.93 35.65 12.89
CA THR A 611 -0.44 36.73 13.76
C THR A 611 0.97 37.18 13.36
N ALA A 612 1.46 38.25 13.99
CA ALA A 612 2.89 38.53 14.02
C ALA A 612 3.59 37.60 15.02
N GLY A 613 4.88 37.30 14.79
CA GLY A 613 5.75 36.55 15.71
C GLY A 613 5.91 35.06 15.41
N TYR A 614 4.88 34.38 14.87
CA TYR A 614 4.92 32.93 14.64
C TYR A 614 5.27 32.57 13.18
N ALA A 615 6.13 31.57 13.01
CA ALA A 615 6.45 30.95 11.72
C ALA A 615 5.63 29.65 11.57
N TYR A 616 5.02 29.42 10.40
CA TYR A 616 4.39 28.12 10.16
C TYR A 616 5.47 27.04 10.01
N PRO A 617 5.51 25.98 10.84
CA PRO A 617 6.64 25.06 10.90
C PRO A 617 6.56 23.97 9.80
N LYS A 618 6.49 24.40 8.52
CA LYS A 618 6.22 23.55 7.35
C LYS A 618 7.04 22.25 7.35
N GLN A 619 8.37 22.34 7.52
CA GLN A 619 9.24 21.16 7.49
C GLN A 619 8.89 20.16 8.61
N ARG A 620 8.59 20.60 9.83
CA ARG A 620 8.28 19.71 10.97
C ARG A 620 6.91 19.04 10.79
N ILE A 621 5.98 19.74 10.16
CA ILE A 621 4.66 19.21 9.75
C ILE A 621 4.82 18.21 8.60
N ASP A 622 5.64 18.52 7.60
CA ASP A 622 5.91 17.64 6.46
C ASP A 622 6.66 16.38 6.89
N ASP A 623 7.72 16.50 7.72
CA ASP A 623 8.45 15.38 8.33
C ASP A 623 7.57 14.50 9.21
N SER A 624 6.42 15.00 9.69
CA SER A 624 5.44 14.25 10.47
C SER A 624 4.40 13.57 9.58
N TRP A 625 3.97 14.24 8.49
CA TRP A 625 3.18 13.63 7.43
C TRP A 625 3.94 12.49 6.75
N GLU A 626 5.20 12.67 6.35
CA GLU A 626 5.99 11.60 5.70
C GLU A 626 6.06 10.32 6.54
N LYS A 627 6.25 10.43 7.86
CA LYS A 627 6.24 9.28 8.79
C LYS A 627 4.86 8.60 8.86
N LEU A 628 3.78 9.38 8.86
CA LEU A 628 2.42 8.84 8.85
C LEU A 628 2.12 8.13 7.53
N LEU A 629 2.43 8.77 6.39
CA LEU A 629 2.23 8.22 5.05
C LEU A 629 3.07 6.95 4.81
N LEU A 630 4.27 6.87 5.40
CA LEU A 630 5.10 5.66 5.42
C LEU A 630 4.40 4.50 6.16
N ASN A 631 3.89 4.74 7.37
CA ASN A 631 3.12 3.75 8.13
C ASN A 631 1.78 3.36 7.47
N GLN A 632 1.31 4.10 6.45
CA GLN A 632 0.12 3.78 5.66
C GLN A 632 0.37 2.80 4.50
N PHE A 633 1.59 2.28 4.34
CA PHE A 633 1.90 1.21 3.39
C PHE A 633 0.97 0.00 3.55
N HIS A 634 0.64 -0.67 2.44
CA HIS A 634 -0.45 -1.65 2.38
C HIS A 634 -0.19 -2.99 3.12
N ASP A 635 1.00 -3.25 3.67
CA ASP A 635 1.18 -4.33 4.68
C ASP A 635 1.38 -3.80 6.11
N VAL A 636 1.74 -2.53 6.28
CA VAL A 636 1.96 -1.94 7.60
C VAL A 636 0.62 -1.61 8.24
N LEU A 637 -0.17 -0.71 7.63
CA LEU A 637 -1.47 -0.32 8.20
C LEU A 637 -2.47 -1.48 8.22
N PRO A 638 -2.55 -2.37 7.21
CA PRO A 638 -3.30 -3.63 7.25
C PRO A 638 -2.93 -4.65 8.33
N GLY A 639 -1.76 -4.56 8.97
CA GLY A 639 -1.44 -5.43 10.10
C GLY A 639 -0.99 -6.83 9.67
N SER A 640 -0.23 -6.93 8.58
CA SER A 640 0.17 -8.14 7.87
C SER A 640 1.70 -8.33 7.74
N ALA A 641 2.50 -7.63 8.54
CA ALA A 641 3.96 -7.63 8.56
C ALA A 641 4.53 -8.29 9.84
N ILE A 642 5.83 -8.63 9.85
CA ILE A 642 6.47 -9.21 11.06
C ILE A 642 6.55 -8.20 12.21
N GLY A 643 6.52 -8.66 13.47
CA GLY A 643 6.46 -7.78 14.65
C GLY A 643 7.53 -6.67 14.73
N MET A 644 8.74 -6.88 14.18
CA MET A 644 9.79 -5.85 14.07
C MET A 644 9.37 -4.62 13.24
N VAL A 645 8.42 -4.77 12.32
CA VAL A 645 7.82 -3.65 11.55
C VAL A 645 6.90 -2.82 12.44
N TYR A 646 6.27 -3.43 13.44
CA TYR A 646 5.40 -2.72 14.38
C TYR A 646 6.16 -2.06 15.52
N GLU A 647 7.29 -2.62 15.96
CA GLU A 647 8.27 -1.91 16.80
C GLU A 647 8.72 -0.59 16.12
N ASP A 648 9.05 -0.61 14.82
CA ASP A 648 9.37 0.58 14.04
C ASP A 648 8.14 1.52 13.86
N ALA A 649 6.98 0.98 13.50
CA ALA A 649 5.79 1.80 13.21
C ALA A 649 5.22 2.51 14.46
N GLU A 650 5.16 1.84 15.62
CA GLU A 650 4.72 2.44 16.88
C GLU A 650 5.70 3.50 17.37
N LYS A 651 7.01 3.29 17.18
CA LYS A 651 8.03 4.31 17.44
C LYS A 651 7.79 5.56 16.57
N LEU A 652 7.51 5.39 15.27
CA LEU A 652 7.20 6.51 14.37
C LEU A 652 5.92 7.26 14.79
N TYR A 653 4.86 6.57 15.23
CA TYR A 653 3.67 7.22 15.80
C TYR A 653 3.99 7.98 17.11
N GLY A 654 4.91 7.47 17.94
CA GLY A 654 5.42 8.17 19.12
C GLY A 654 6.20 9.45 18.77
N GLU A 655 7.05 9.39 17.75
CA GLU A 655 7.77 10.55 17.21
C GLU A 655 6.81 11.62 16.66
N ILE A 656 5.82 11.23 15.84
CA ILE A 656 4.76 12.13 15.33
C ILE A 656 4.02 12.79 16.49
N THR A 657 3.57 12.01 17.47
CA THR A 657 2.78 12.50 18.62
C THR A 657 3.56 13.53 19.43
N LYS A 658 4.84 13.28 19.70
CA LYS A 658 5.71 14.20 20.41
C LYS A 658 5.91 15.51 19.63
N GLU A 659 6.21 15.43 18.35
CA GLU A 659 6.52 16.59 17.51
C GLU A 659 5.29 17.47 17.29
N CYS A 660 4.14 16.85 16.96
CA CYS A 660 2.87 17.54 16.77
C CYS A 660 2.39 18.23 18.05
N ASN A 661 2.54 17.61 19.22
CA ASN A 661 2.20 18.25 20.49
C ASN A 661 3.09 19.47 20.78
N SER A 662 4.39 19.43 20.44
CA SER A 662 5.25 20.62 20.53
C SER A 662 4.73 21.76 19.65
N ILE A 663 4.39 21.47 18.39
CA ILE A 663 3.86 22.47 17.45
C ILE A 663 2.53 23.07 17.95
N LEU A 664 1.65 22.25 18.55
CA LEU A 664 0.40 22.72 19.16
C LEU A 664 0.68 23.65 20.35
N GLU A 665 1.59 23.31 21.26
CA GLU A 665 1.93 24.19 22.39
C GLU A 665 2.54 25.51 21.90
N GLU A 666 3.48 25.48 20.95
CA GLU A 666 4.09 26.68 20.35
C GLU A 666 3.03 27.59 19.67
N ALA A 667 2.02 27.00 19.04
CA ALA A 667 0.91 27.72 18.42
C ALA A 667 -0.11 28.21 19.47
N PHE A 668 -0.37 27.46 20.53
CA PHE A 668 -1.23 27.88 21.64
C PHE A 668 -0.59 28.97 22.49
N ASP A 669 0.72 28.98 22.71
CA ASP A 669 1.41 30.10 23.37
C ASP A 669 1.27 31.41 22.57
N THR A 670 1.18 31.32 21.25
CA THR A 670 0.91 32.45 20.36
C THR A 670 -0.57 32.90 20.39
N LEU A 671 -1.51 31.94 20.48
CA LEU A 671 -2.96 32.20 20.37
C LEU A 671 -3.67 32.40 21.71
N LEU A 672 -3.09 31.91 22.81
CA LEU A 672 -3.64 31.81 24.17
C LEU A 672 -2.52 32.10 25.18
N VAL A 673 -2.02 33.35 25.14
CA VAL A 673 -0.77 33.79 25.80
C VAL A 673 -0.75 33.44 27.28
N GLY A 674 0.22 32.60 27.67
CA GLY A 674 0.43 32.15 29.06
C GLY A 674 -0.57 31.11 29.55
N SER A 675 -1.31 30.46 28.65
CA SER A 675 -2.19 29.34 28.98
C SER A 675 -1.42 28.03 29.14
N THR A 676 -1.90 27.13 30.02
CA THR A 676 -1.31 25.79 30.22
C THR A 676 -2.29 24.69 29.80
N PRO A 677 -1.81 23.56 29.25
CA PRO A 677 -2.66 22.42 28.90
C PRO A 677 -3.24 21.75 30.15
N ILE A 678 -4.51 21.31 30.08
CA ILE A 678 -5.15 20.49 31.12
C ILE A 678 -5.35 19.08 30.58
N ASP A 679 -4.57 18.13 31.09
CA ASP A 679 -4.72 16.71 30.79
C ASP A 679 -5.46 16.01 31.97
N PRO A 680 -6.56 15.27 31.74
CA PRO A 680 -7.28 14.53 32.77
C PRO A 680 -6.46 13.48 33.55
N HIS A 681 -5.28 13.09 33.06
CA HIS A 681 -4.51 11.95 33.56
C HIS A 681 -3.18 12.33 34.24
N THR A 682 -2.68 13.56 34.05
CA THR A 682 -1.42 14.02 34.66
C THR A 682 -1.65 15.01 35.81
N PRO A 683 -0.66 15.17 36.74
CA PRO A 683 -0.76 16.14 37.83
C PRO A 683 -0.78 17.58 37.31
N PHE A 684 -1.75 18.38 37.76
CA PHE A 684 -1.92 19.77 37.33
C PHE A 684 -1.65 20.76 38.47
N GLU A 685 -0.70 21.68 38.24
CA GLU A 685 -0.34 22.74 39.19
C GLU A 685 -0.60 24.13 38.61
N ILE A 686 -1.04 25.06 39.47
CA ILE A 686 -1.49 26.40 39.08
C ILE A 686 -0.99 27.43 40.08
N SER A 687 -0.21 28.40 39.60
CA SER A 687 0.28 29.53 40.40
C SER A 687 -0.72 30.70 40.50
N ALA A 688 -1.46 31.00 39.43
CA ALA A 688 -2.27 32.20 39.28
C ALA A 688 -3.81 31.96 39.24
N PRO A 689 -4.65 32.95 39.59
CA PRO A 689 -6.06 32.98 39.21
C PRO A 689 -6.23 32.91 37.68
N GLY A 690 -7.37 32.41 37.23
CA GLY A 690 -7.64 32.11 35.83
C GLY A 690 -8.85 31.19 35.67
N LYS A 691 -9.11 30.77 34.43
CA LYS A 691 -10.29 30.01 34.03
C LYS A 691 -9.96 28.85 33.09
N VAL A 692 -10.79 27.81 33.15
CA VAL A 692 -10.81 26.73 32.16
C VAL A 692 -11.41 27.26 30.86
N LEU A 693 -10.81 26.92 29.73
CA LEU A 693 -11.34 27.04 28.37
C LEU A 693 -10.98 25.77 27.59
N ALA A 694 -11.53 25.60 26.40
CA ALA A 694 -11.01 24.61 25.45
C ALA A 694 -10.97 25.16 24.03
N VAL A 695 -10.09 24.65 23.17
CA VAL A 695 -10.11 24.94 21.73
C VAL A 695 -10.91 23.86 21.01
N ASN A 696 -11.87 24.29 20.19
CA ASN A 696 -12.61 23.41 19.27
C ASN A 696 -11.94 23.45 17.89
N THR A 697 -11.35 22.33 17.49
CA THR A 697 -10.68 22.15 16.20
C THR A 697 -11.60 21.58 15.11
N THR A 698 -12.87 21.30 15.43
CA THR A 698 -13.88 20.86 14.46
C THR A 698 -14.71 22.04 13.95
N PRO A 699 -15.24 22.00 12.70
CA PRO A 699 -16.14 23.05 12.19
C PRO A 699 -17.52 23.04 12.86
N PHE A 700 -17.79 22.08 13.75
CA PHE A 700 -19.11 21.82 14.31
C PHE A 700 -19.30 22.51 15.68
N PRO A 701 -20.40 23.28 15.86
CA PRO A 701 -20.89 23.64 17.18
C PRO A 701 -21.15 22.39 18.03
N ARG A 702 -20.67 22.36 19.27
CA ARG A 702 -20.78 21.23 20.21
C ARG A 702 -20.97 21.69 21.65
N ARG A 703 -21.56 20.81 22.47
CA ARG A 703 -21.58 20.90 23.94
C ARG A 703 -21.18 19.52 24.49
N GLU A 704 -20.34 19.49 25.51
CA GLU A 704 -19.62 18.26 25.88
C GLU A 704 -19.29 18.19 27.37
N VAL A 705 -19.30 16.98 27.94
CA VAL A 705 -18.89 16.70 29.32
C VAL A 705 -17.43 16.22 29.32
N VAL A 706 -16.52 17.14 29.61
CA VAL A 706 -15.06 16.88 29.65
C VAL A 706 -14.61 16.54 31.08
N GLN A 707 -13.52 15.79 31.20
CA GLN A 707 -12.87 15.51 32.48
C GLN A 707 -11.76 16.54 32.78
N VAL A 708 -11.56 16.85 34.06
CA VAL A 708 -10.43 17.66 34.56
C VAL A 708 -9.84 17.03 35.83
N PRO A 709 -8.52 17.11 36.08
CA PRO A 709 -7.92 16.55 37.28
C PRO A 709 -8.22 17.44 38.51
N LEU A 710 -8.73 16.85 39.60
CA LEU A 710 -8.94 17.55 40.88
C LEU A 710 -7.90 17.20 41.95
N ARG A 711 -6.91 16.39 41.57
CA ARG A 711 -5.77 16.00 42.40
C ARG A 711 -4.87 17.22 42.69
N ASN A 712 -4.15 17.17 43.81
CA ASN A 712 -3.13 18.15 44.23
C ASN A 712 -3.66 19.58 44.45
N SER A 713 -2.73 20.53 44.63
CA SER A 713 -2.99 21.93 44.99
C SER A 713 -3.74 22.71 43.90
N GLY A 714 -3.40 22.49 42.63
CA GLY A 714 -4.05 23.11 41.47
C GLY A 714 -5.52 22.71 41.32
N GLY A 715 -5.85 21.44 41.59
CA GLY A 715 -7.21 20.90 41.49
C GLY A 715 -8.28 21.68 42.26
N LYS A 716 -7.91 22.33 43.39
CA LYS A 716 -8.80 23.20 44.16
C LYS A 716 -9.36 24.39 43.39
N ARG A 717 -8.67 24.87 42.34
CA ARG A 717 -9.17 25.95 41.46
C ARG A 717 -10.06 25.42 40.33
N LEU A 718 -9.83 24.19 39.88
CA LEU A 718 -10.68 23.52 38.89
C LEU A 718 -12.02 23.06 39.50
N HIS A 719 -12.03 22.80 40.82
CA HIS A 719 -13.20 22.39 41.61
C HIS A 719 -14.39 23.37 41.56
N THR A 720 -14.18 24.66 41.21
CA THR A 720 -15.28 25.63 41.00
C THR A 720 -15.89 25.58 39.60
N SER A 721 -15.20 24.96 38.63
CA SER A 721 -15.69 24.75 37.26
C SER A 721 -16.34 23.37 37.08
N ALA A 722 -16.07 22.43 37.98
CA ALA A 722 -16.64 21.08 37.96
C ALA A 722 -18.13 21.12 38.38
N VAL A 723 -19.00 20.64 37.48
CA VAL A 723 -20.46 20.54 37.68
C VAL A 723 -20.84 19.24 38.39
N GLN A 724 -19.97 18.22 38.28
CA GLN A 724 -20.02 16.94 38.98
C GLN A 724 -18.58 16.51 39.30
N ILE A 725 -18.42 15.68 40.33
CA ILE A 725 -17.13 15.14 40.77
C ILE A 725 -17.28 13.61 40.91
N THR A 726 -16.24 12.86 40.56
CA THR A 726 -16.20 11.40 40.71
C THR A 726 -16.31 10.98 42.18
N ALA A 727 -16.80 9.76 42.44
CA ALA A 727 -17.01 9.27 43.81
C ALA A 727 -15.72 9.17 44.66
N ASP A 728 -14.54 9.14 44.03
CA ASP A 728 -13.23 9.17 44.68
C ASP A 728 -12.68 10.59 44.94
N GLY A 729 -13.37 11.63 44.45
CA GLY A 729 -12.97 13.03 44.56
C GLY A 729 -11.82 13.47 43.64
N GLN A 730 -11.32 12.60 42.75
CA GLN A 730 -10.06 12.86 42.02
C GLN A 730 -10.23 13.46 40.63
N THR A 731 -11.43 13.41 40.04
CA THR A 731 -11.73 13.93 38.70
C THR A 731 -13.02 14.74 38.74
N GLY A 732 -13.00 15.90 38.09
CA GLY A 732 -14.17 16.76 37.89
C GLY A 732 -14.72 16.60 36.48
N TYR A 733 -16.03 16.74 36.34
CA TYR A 733 -16.71 16.84 35.07
C TYR A 733 -17.14 18.29 34.84
N VAL A 734 -16.64 18.88 33.76
CA VAL A 734 -16.96 20.25 33.34
C VAL A 734 -17.87 20.16 32.12
N LEU A 735 -18.95 20.94 32.10
CA LEU A 735 -19.81 21.08 30.93
C LEU A 735 -19.27 22.22 30.07
N MET A 736 -18.73 21.90 28.91
CA MET A 736 -18.14 22.86 27.97
C MET A 736 -19.12 23.16 26.84
N ASP A 737 -19.25 24.44 26.48
CA ASP A 737 -20.18 24.91 25.45
C ASP A 737 -19.45 25.71 24.36
N ALA A 738 -19.71 25.36 23.09
CA ALA A 738 -19.24 26.05 21.90
C ALA A 738 -20.40 26.30 20.89
N CYS A 739 -21.60 26.63 21.39
CA CYS A 739 -22.81 26.80 20.55
C CYS A 739 -22.68 27.88 19.47
N ASP A 740 -21.88 28.93 19.72
CA ASP A 740 -21.63 30.07 18.81
C ASP A 740 -20.86 29.69 17.52
N GLY A 741 -20.53 28.41 17.32
CA GLY A 741 -19.51 27.99 16.35
C GLY A 741 -18.13 28.56 16.69
N ALA A 742 -17.89 28.84 17.97
CA ALA A 742 -16.65 29.45 18.43
C ALA A 742 -15.51 28.43 18.45
N GLY A 743 -14.31 28.85 18.04
CA GLY A 743 -13.09 28.07 18.21
C GLY A 743 -12.66 27.95 19.68
N ILE A 744 -13.35 28.64 20.60
CA ILE A 744 -13.19 28.51 22.05
C ILE A 744 -14.49 28.02 22.68
N ALA A 745 -14.44 26.87 23.35
CA ALA A 745 -15.48 26.40 24.24
C ALA A 745 -15.29 26.99 25.65
N GLN A 746 -16.40 27.32 26.34
CA GLN A 746 -16.39 27.89 27.69
C GLN A 746 -17.14 26.99 28.69
N PRO A 747 -16.72 26.94 29.97
CA PRO A 747 -17.42 26.19 31.01
C PRO A 747 -18.75 26.85 31.34
N ILE A 748 -19.83 26.06 31.39
CA ILE A 748 -21.17 26.51 31.78
C ILE A 748 -21.69 25.76 33.01
N GLY A 749 -22.56 26.42 33.78
CA GLY A 749 -23.31 25.79 34.85
C GLY A 749 -24.44 24.89 34.31
N LEU A 750 -25.07 24.13 35.20
CA LEU A 750 -26.19 23.27 34.84
C LEU A 750 -27.47 24.11 34.69
N PHE A 751 -27.78 24.50 33.45
CA PHE A 751 -29.01 25.20 33.09
C PHE A 751 -30.21 24.24 32.98
N ALA A 752 -31.43 24.79 32.94
CA ALA A 752 -32.69 24.04 33.05
C ALA A 752 -33.02 23.14 31.83
N ASP A 753 -32.24 23.22 30.76
CA ASP A 753 -32.29 22.36 29.57
C ASP A 753 -31.58 21.01 29.79
N VAL A 754 -30.59 20.95 30.69
CA VAL A 754 -29.82 19.74 31.01
C VAL A 754 -30.56 18.90 32.05
N LYS A 755 -31.29 17.87 31.60
CA LYS A 755 -31.99 16.94 32.50
C LYS A 755 -30.99 15.92 33.09
N PRO A 756 -30.96 15.71 34.42
CA PRO A 756 -30.01 14.79 35.05
C PRO A 756 -30.05 13.36 34.51
N VAL A 757 -28.86 12.78 34.31
CA VAL A 757 -28.72 11.32 34.16
C VAL A 757 -28.97 10.66 35.53
N SER A 758 -29.47 9.42 35.51
CA SER A 758 -29.70 8.62 36.72
C SER A 758 -28.95 7.29 36.66
N GLY A 759 -28.60 6.74 37.83
CA GLY A 759 -27.98 5.40 37.99
C GLY A 759 -28.82 4.21 37.52
N LYS A 760 -29.95 4.43 36.83
CA LYS A 760 -30.61 3.44 35.95
C LYS A 760 -30.10 3.52 34.50
N PHE A 761 -29.02 4.26 34.26
CA PHE A 761 -28.43 4.51 32.95
C PHE A 761 -29.44 5.12 31.96
N ARG A 762 -30.11 6.19 32.41
CA ARG A 762 -31.19 6.89 31.71
C ARG A 762 -31.05 8.41 31.83
N ASN A 763 -31.21 9.11 30.71
CA ASN A 763 -31.27 10.57 30.62
C ASN A 763 -32.61 11.04 29.99
N SER A 764 -32.60 12.13 29.21
CA SER A 764 -33.73 12.73 28.48
C SER A 764 -34.05 12.13 27.11
N THR A 765 -33.15 11.33 26.54
CA THR A 765 -33.18 10.84 25.15
C THR A 765 -33.07 9.31 25.09
N VAL A 766 -32.25 8.70 25.93
CA VAL A 766 -31.91 7.27 25.89
C VAL A 766 -31.94 6.63 27.29
N CYS A 767 -32.31 5.35 27.34
CA CYS A 767 -32.24 4.48 28.51
C CYS A 767 -31.64 3.13 28.08
N MET A 768 -30.61 2.62 28.75
CA MET A 768 -30.08 1.28 28.47
C MET A 768 -30.13 0.40 29.72
N THR A 769 -30.62 -0.83 29.58
CA THR A 769 -30.68 -1.81 30.69
C THR A 769 -29.70 -2.95 30.45
N ILE A 770 -28.79 -3.15 31.40
CA ILE A 770 -27.93 -4.34 31.48
C ILE A 770 -28.54 -5.29 32.52
N SER A 771 -28.73 -6.57 32.16
CA SER A 771 -29.21 -7.62 33.05
C SER A 771 -28.53 -8.94 32.71
N LYS A 772 -28.17 -9.73 33.73
CA LYS A 772 -27.33 -10.95 33.59
C LYS A 772 -26.08 -10.71 32.72
N GLY A 773 -25.43 -9.57 32.91
CA GLY A 773 -24.24 -9.18 32.16
C GLY A 773 -24.45 -8.89 30.66
N ARG A 774 -25.69 -8.81 30.15
CA ARG A 774 -26.00 -8.52 28.74
C ARG A 774 -26.87 -7.28 28.60
N ILE A 775 -26.78 -6.59 27.47
CA ILE A 775 -27.67 -5.45 27.15
C ILE A 775 -29.02 -6.04 26.71
N VAL A 776 -30.05 -5.87 27.53
CA VAL A 776 -31.38 -6.49 27.31
C VAL A 776 -32.44 -5.51 26.81
N SER A 777 -32.12 -4.21 26.80
CA SER A 777 -33.03 -3.13 26.39
C SER A 777 -32.23 -1.85 26.13
N LEU A 778 -32.61 -1.11 25.09
CA LEU A 778 -32.10 0.20 24.70
C LEU A 778 -33.27 1.01 24.14
N VAL A 779 -33.78 1.98 24.91
CA VAL A 779 -35.04 2.69 24.63
C VAL A 779 -34.80 4.15 24.28
N ASP A 780 -35.43 4.62 23.20
CA ASP A 780 -35.65 6.05 22.94
C ASP A 780 -36.70 6.59 23.92
N VAL A 781 -36.24 7.41 24.87
CA VAL A 781 -37.05 7.91 26.00
C VAL A 781 -38.10 8.95 25.56
N GLN A 782 -38.00 9.49 24.34
CA GLN A 782 -38.96 10.47 23.81
C GLN A 782 -40.02 9.84 22.92
N LEU A 783 -39.69 8.76 22.22
CA LEU A 783 -40.63 7.97 21.41
C LEU A 783 -41.28 6.80 22.16
N ASP A 784 -40.74 6.40 23.32
CA ASP A 784 -41.05 5.15 24.02
C ASP A 784 -40.78 3.90 23.13
N ARG A 785 -39.77 4.00 22.24
CA ARG A 785 -39.36 2.95 21.29
C ARG A 785 -38.21 2.12 21.88
N GLU A 786 -38.45 0.85 22.14
CA GLU A 786 -37.41 -0.17 22.35
C GLU A 786 -36.67 -0.45 21.03
N LEU A 787 -35.35 -0.68 21.11
CA LEU A 787 -34.47 -0.91 19.96
C LEU A 787 -33.81 -2.30 19.98
N ILE A 788 -33.88 -3.05 21.08
CA ILE A 788 -33.42 -4.46 21.14
C ILE A 788 -34.57 -5.40 20.79
N VAL A 789 -34.36 -6.32 19.85
CA VAL A 789 -35.38 -7.32 19.47
C VAL A 789 -35.82 -8.15 20.69
N PRO A 790 -37.14 -8.34 20.93
CA PRO A 790 -37.64 -9.13 22.05
C PRO A 790 -37.00 -10.52 22.16
N GLY A 791 -36.37 -10.79 23.32
CA GLY A 791 -35.70 -12.06 23.60
C GLY A 791 -34.28 -12.19 23.04
N LYS A 792 -33.71 -11.13 22.45
CA LYS A 792 -32.29 -11.02 22.08
C LYS A 792 -31.54 -10.15 23.08
N THR A 793 -30.20 -10.17 23.02
CA THR A 793 -29.34 -9.31 23.84
C THR A 793 -28.14 -8.80 23.04
N GLY A 794 -27.67 -7.59 23.36
CA GLY A 794 -26.44 -7.02 22.82
C GLY A 794 -25.27 -7.09 23.81
N GLY A 795 -24.05 -6.89 23.33
CA GLY A 795 -22.84 -6.88 24.13
C GLY A 795 -21.62 -7.44 23.40
N LEU A 796 -20.61 -7.82 24.16
CA LEU A 796 -19.38 -8.43 23.64
C LEU A 796 -19.62 -9.90 23.24
N VAL A 797 -18.98 -10.33 22.15
CA VAL A 797 -19.02 -11.70 21.64
C VAL A 797 -17.63 -12.05 21.13
N ILE A 798 -17.14 -13.27 21.42
CA ILE A 798 -15.85 -13.76 20.93
C ILE A 798 -16.07 -14.93 19.97
N PHE A 799 -15.38 -14.90 18.83
CA PHE A 799 -15.49 -15.85 17.74
C PHE A 799 -14.19 -16.61 17.55
N SER A 800 -14.28 -17.89 17.17
CA SER A 800 -13.11 -18.68 16.75
C SER A 800 -12.64 -18.22 15.38
N ASP A 801 -11.33 -17.98 15.24
CA ASP A 801 -10.74 -17.30 14.08
C ASP A 801 -9.53 -18.08 13.56
N GLN A 802 -9.79 -18.97 12.61
CA GLN A 802 -8.83 -19.93 12.05
C GLN A 802 -8.96 -19.95 10.52
N PRO A 803 -8.38 -18.96 9.81
CA PRO A 803 -8.52 -18.84 8.36
C PRO A 803 -7.78 -19.94 7.59
N ASN A 804 -8.13 -20.12 6.31
CA ASN A 804 -7.62 -21.23 5.49
C ASN A 804 -6.14 -21.10 5.08
N TYR A 805 -5.63 -19.87 4.91
CA TYR A 805 -4.32 -19.63 4.29
C TYR A 805 -3.48 -18.56 4.97
N TRP A 806 -3.98 -17.32 5.12
CA TRP A 806 -3.19 -16.16 5.55
C TRP A 806 -3.66 -15.63 6.89
N ASP A 807 -3.01 -16.04 7.99
CA ASP A 807 -3.49 -15.85 9.38
C ASP A 807 -3.84 -14.39 9.72
N ALA A 808 -2.87 -13.46 9.67
CA ALA A 808 -3.12 -12.04 9.96
C ALA A 808 -4.02 -11.32 8.92
N TRP A 809 -4.11 -11.81 7.68
CA TRP A 809 -4.85 -11.17 6.59
C TRP A 809 -6.32 -11.59 6.52
N ASP A 810 -6.60 -12.88 6.44
CA ASP A 810 -7.94 -13.40 6.15
C ASP A 810 -8.76 -13.61 7.42
N VAL A 811 -10.03 -13.22 7.40
CA VAL A 811 -11.04 -13.76 8.30
C VAL A 811 -12.12 -14.42 7.43
N GLU A 812 -12.42 -15.69 7.70
CA GLU A 812 -13.25 -16.53 6.84
C GLU A 812 -14.73 -16.52 7.25
N ILE A 813 -15.65 -16.73 6.30
CA ILE A 813 -17.10 -16.55 6.57
C ILE A 813 -17.63 -17.46 7.70
N HIS A 814 -17.02 -18.64 7.88
CA HIS A 814 -17.38 -19.62 8.90
C HIS A 814 -16.92 -19.25 10.32
N HIS A 815 -16.10 -18.21 10.52
CA HIS A 815 -15.75 -17.73 11.87
C HIS A 815 -17.00 -17.40 12.70
N LEU A 816 -18.06 -16.94 12.01
CA LEU A 816 -19.37 -16.60 12.58
C LEU A 816 -20.15 -17.78 13.15
N GLU A 817 -19.76 -19.03 12.87
CA GLU A 817 -20.49 -20.24 13.28
C GLU A 817 -20.10 -20.75 14.67
N LYS A 818 -18.92 -20.37 15.18
CA LYS A 818 -18.38 -20.82 16.47
C LYS A 818 -18.03 -19.61 17.35
N PHE A 819 -18.95 -19.26 18.25
CA PHE A 819 -18.84 -18.07 19.10
C PHE A 819 -19.31 -18.31 20.54
N THR A 820 -18.92 -17.40 21.44
CA THR A 820 -19.39 -17.32 22.83
C THR A 820 -19.87 -15.89 23.11
N GLU A 821 -21.13 -15.72 23.54
CA GLU A 821 -21.59 -14.45 24.11
C GLU A 821 -20.93 -14.21 25.47
N LEU A 822 -20.39 -13.02 25.69
CA LEU A 822 -19.69 -12.67 26.93
C LEU A 822 -20.60 -11.87 27.87
N GLU A 823 -20.59 -12.25 29.15
CA GLU A 823 -21.35 -11.57 30.22
C GLU A 823 -20.48 -10.56 30.98
N PHE A 824 -20.98 -9.33 31.13
CA PHE A 824 -20.46 -8.32 32.03
C PHE A 824 -20.67 -8.70 33.51
N THR A 825 -19.60 -9.07 34.20
CA THR A 825 -19.55 -9.30 35.65
C THR A 825 -19.12 -8.04 36.40
N ASP A 826 -19.13 -8.11 37.75
CA ASP A 826 -18.58 -7.08 38.64
C ASP A 826 -19.11 -5.65 38.43
N ILE A 827 -20.33 -5.52 37.88
CA ILE A 827 -20.91 -4.22 37.49
C ILE A 827 -21.04 -3.30 38.71
N ARG A 828 -20.36 -2.16 38.67
CA ARG A 828 -20.28 -1.16 39.75
C ARG A 828 -20.56 0.23 39.19
N ILE A 829 -21.34 1.03 39.90
CA ILE A 829 -21.51 2.45 39.58
C ILE A 829 -20.20 3.18 39.91
N LEU A 830 -19.63 3.87 38.93
CA LEU A 830 -18.52 4.81 39.11
C LEU A 830 -19.06 6.23 39.30
N ASP A 831 -19.97 6.65 38.42
CA ASP A 831 -20.61 7.97 38.44
C ASP A 831 -22.13 7.87 38.48
N ASN A 832 -22.74 8.69 39.34
CA ASN A 832 -24.18 8.88 39.44
C ASN A 832 -24.46 10.34 39.84
N GLY A 833 -24.22 11.25 38.91
CA GLY A 833 -24.44 12.69 39.08
C GLY A 833 -25.16 13.32 37.89
N PRO A 834 -25.37 14.65 37.93
CA PRO A 834 -26.32 15.31 37.04
C PRO A 834 -25.83 15.51 35.60
N VAL A 835 -24.52 15.36 35.30
CA VAL A 835 -24.00 15.48 33.91
C VAL A 835 -23.55 14.16 33.31
N ARG A 836 -23.11 13.18 34.11
CA ARG A 836 -22.69 11.84 33.65
C ARG A 836 -23.14 10.76 34.62
N ALA A 837 -23.73 9.68 34.10
CA ALA A 837 -23.75 8.40 34.78
C ALA A 837 -22.76 7.44 34.11
N SER A 838 -22.04 6.64 34.90
CA SER A 838 -21.10 5.65 34.38
C SER A 838 -21.03 4.40 35.26
N VAL A 839 -20.87 3.25 34.63
CA VAL A 839 -20.65 1.97 35.30
C VAL A 839 -19.36 1.32 34.81
N GLU A 840 -18.59 0.77 35.74
CA GLU A 840 -17.53 -0.19 35.43
C GLU A 840 -18.16 -1.57 35.30
N ALA A 841 -17.83 -2.28 34.23
CA ALA A 841 -18.10 -3.69 34.02
C ALA A 841 -16.80 -4.44 33.73
N GLN A 842 -16.73 -5.72 34.09
CA GLN A 842 -15.58 -6.59 33.80
C GLN A 842 -16.04 -7.82 33.03
N VAL A 843 -15.16 -8.40 32.22
CA VAL A 843 -15.32 -9.72 31.61
C VAL A 843 -14.00 -10.46 31.77
N LYS A 844 -14.07 -11.75 32.13
CA LYS A 844 -12.90 -12.64 32.23
C LYS A 844 -13.15 -13.86 31.35
N TYR A 845 -12.26 -14.11 30.41
CA TYR A 845 -12.36 -15.22 29.46
C TYR A 845 -10.97 -15.81 29.23
N GLY A 846 -10.77 -17.07 29.61
CA GLY A 846 -9.44 -17.69 29.65
C GLY A 846 -8.47 -16.86 30.51
N GLN A 847 -7.40 -16.37 29.89
CA GLN A 847 -6.43 -15.45 30.52
C GLN A 847 -6.74 -13.96 30.27
N THR A 848 -7.68 -13.63 29.38
CA THR A 848 -8.03 -12.23 29.07
C THR A 848 -8.93 -11.62 30.12
N THR A 849 -8.63 -10.37 30.49
CA THR A 849 -9.52 -9.51 31.26
C THR A 849 -9.87 -8.27 30.44
N ILE A 850 -11.16 -8.05 30.21
CA ILE A 850 -11.71 -6.82 29.62
C ILE A 850 -12.35 -6.02 30.75
N LYS A 851 -11.96 -4.76 30.90
CA LYS A 851 -12.57 -3.79 31.81
C LYS A 851 -13.19 -2.68 30.98
N THR A 852 -14.51 -2.55 31.01
CA THR A 852 -15.25 -1.57 30.22
C THR A 852 -15.93 -0.56 31.12
N THR A 853 -15.61 0.73 30.96
CA THR A 853 -16.43 1.81 31.49
C THR A 853 -17.51 2.13 30.46
N ILE A 854 -18.77 2.00 30.87
CA ILE A 854 -19.93 2.33 30.05
C ILE A 854 -20.50 3.66 30.58
N SER A 855 -20.68 4.67 29.74
CA SER A 855 -21.06 6.03 30.15
C SER A 855 -22.14 6.67 29.27
N LEU A 856 -22.99 7.47 29.92
CA LEU A 856 -24.07 8.25 29.31
C LEU A 856 -24.07 9.66 29.92
N ASP A 857 -24.06 10.66 29.05
CA ASP A 857 -24.09 12.07 29.43
C ASP A 857 -25.50 12.67 29.40
N ALA A 858 -25.67 13.80 30.10
CA ALA A 858 -26.94 14.54 30.15
C ALA A 858 -27.23 15.36 28.89
N VAL A 859 -26.24 15.51 28.01
CA VAL A 859 -26.35 16.25 26.73
C VAL A 859 -26.66 15.31 25.57
N SER A 860 -27.38 15.82 24.56
CA SER A 860 -27.43 15.19 23.24
C SER A 860 -26.07 15.29 22.55
N SER A 861 -25.82 14.40 21.60
CA SER A 861 -24.52 14.23 20.94
C SER A 861 -24.22 15.30 19.87
N SER A 862 -25.25 15.98 19.36
CA SER A 862 -25.13 17.25 18.64
C SER A 862 -26.10 18.31 19.20
N LEU A 863 -26.03 19.53 18.66
CA LEU A 863 -26.96 20.62 18.99
C LEU A 863 -28.26 20.59 18.17
N SER A 864 -28.48 19.56 17.33
CA SER A 864 -29.78 19.37 16.67
C SER A 864 -30.87 19.13 17.70
N SER A 865 -32.01 19.82 17.55
CA SER A 865 -33.18 19.67 18.45
C SER A 865 -33.77 18.25 18.49
N GLN A 866 -33.40 17.40 17.52
CA GLN A 866 -33.79 15.99 17.43
C GLN A 866 -32.69 15.01 17.90
N SER A 867 -31.47 15.51 18.14
CA SER A 867 -30.30 14.69 18.50
C SER A 867 -30.52 13.87 19.77
N ARG A 868 -30.03 12.63 19.74
CA ARG A 868 -29.99 11.72 20.89
C ARG A 868 -28.63 11.75 21.57
N SER A 869 -28.52 11.09 22.72
CA SER A 869 -27.24 10.86 23.38
C SER A 869 -26.75 9.47 23.04
N PHE A 870 -25.51 9.33 22.57
CA PHE A 870 -24.89 8.01 22.44
C PHE A 870 -24.65 7.36 23.82
N VAL A 871 -24.56 6.03 23.83
CA VAL A 871 -23.96 5.26 24.92
C VAL A 871 -22.51 4.97 24.57
N ARG A 872 -21.55 5.45 25.37
CA ARG A 872 -20.11 5.28 25.15
C ARG A 872 -19.56 4.09 25.92
N PHE A 873 -18.70 3.32 25.28
CA PHE A 873 -17.96 2.20 25.84
C PHE A 873 -16.46 2.49 25.72
N ASP A 874 -15.78 2.59 26.86
CA ASP A 874 -14.32 2.74 26.96
C ASP A 874 -13.72 1.45 27.53
N ALA A 875 -13.04 0.67 26.69
CA ALA A 875 -12.45 -0.60 27.09
C ALA A 875 -10.95 -0.46 27.38
N LYS A 876 -10.50 -1.13 28.45
CA LYS A 876 -9.12 -1.52 28.70
C LYS A 876 -9.05 -3.05 28.72
N VAL A 877 -8.15 -3.65 27.95
CA VAL A 877 -8.10 -5.10 27.75
C VAL A 877 -6.68 -5.59 27.96
N ASP A 878 -6.50 -6.60 28.81
CA ASP A 878 -5.30 -7.45 28.82
C ASP A 878 -5.59 -8.65 27.91
N TRP A 879 -5.13 -8.60 26.67
CA TRP A 879 -5.44 -9.54 25.60
C TRP A 879 -4.43 -10.68 25.54
N ARG A 880 -4.93 -11.92 25.60
CA ARG A 880 -4.16 -13.16 25.83
C ARG A 880 -4.72 -14.36 25.05
N GLN A 881 -5.60 -14.11 24.07
CA GLN A 881 -6.15 -15.15 23.21
C GLN A 881 -5.24 -15.37 22.00
N ARG A 882 -5.49 -16.48 21.28
CA ARG A 882 -4.88 -16.84 20.00
C ARG A 882 -5.94 -17.53 19.16
N HIS A 883 -5.99 -17.22 17.87
CA HIS A 883 -7.00 -17.70 16.93
C HIS A 883 -8.44 -17.44 17.38
N GLU A 884 -8.67 -16.24 17.91
CA GLU A 884 -9.98 -15.69 18.25
C GLU A 884 -10.08 -14.20 17.88
N ILE A 885 -11.30 -13.74 17.60
CA ILE A 885 -11.64 -12.35 17.29
C ILE A 885 -12.78 -11.85 18.20
N LEU A 886 -12.51 -10.78 18.96
CA LEU A 886 -13.47 -10.11 19.83
C LEU A 886 -14.27 -9.08 19.03
N LYS A 887 -15.60 -9.13 19.14
CA LYS A 887 -16.53 -8.21 18.48
C LYS A 887 -17.57 -7.70 19.48
N PHE A 888 -18.28 -6.64 19.11
CA PHE A 888 -19.45 -6.13 19.83
C PHE A 888 -20.66 -6.11 18.89
N GLU A 889 -21.81 -6.55 19.40
CA GLU A 889 -23.04 -6.74 18.63
C GLU A 889 -24.25 -6.09 19.30
N ILE A 890 -25.16 -5.54 18.49
CA ILE A 890 -26.51 -5.19 18.89
C ILE A 890 -27.53 -5.74 17.87
N PRO A 891 -28.45 -6.63 18.31
CA PRO A 891 -29.58 -7.10 17.49
C PRO A 891 -30.74 -6.10 17.55
N LEU A 892 -30.87 -5.29 16.50
CA LEU A 892 -31.76 -4.13 16.44
C LEU A 892 -33.19 -4.48 15.97
N ASP A 893 -34.21 -3.87 16.55
CA ASP A 893 -35.59 -3.91 16.02
C ASP A 893 -35.76 -2.83 14.94
N ILE A 894 -34.96 -2.96 13.87
CA ILE A 894 -34.84 -2.08 12.70
C ILE A 894 -34.71 -2.96 11.44
N ARG A 895 -35.25 -2.51 10.30
CA ARG A 895 -35.23 -3.30 9.04
C ARG A 895 -34.85 -2.51 7.79
N GLY A 896 -33.54 -2.33 7.56
CA GLY A 896 -32.97 -1.97 6.25
C GLY A 896 -32.55 -3.20 5.40
N MET A 897 -32.52 -3.05 4.08
CA MET A 897 -31.86 -4.01 3.15
C MET A 897 -30.37 -3.70 2.95
N GLU A 898 -29.97 -2.47 3.29
CA GLU A 898 -28.61 -1.95 3.23
C GLU A 898 -28.22 -1.33 4.58
N ALA A 899 -26.93 -1.20 4.81
CA ALA A 899 -26.32 -0.44 5.89
C ALA A 899 -25.29 0.55 5.31
N ILE A 900 -25.10 1.68 5.97
CA ILE A 900 -24.27 2.79 5.50
C ILE A 900 -22.95 2.81 6.25
N TYR A 901 -21.83 2.89 5.54
CA TYR A 901 -20.48 2.89 6.12
C TYR A 901 -19.72 4.14 5.70
N GLU A 902 -19.08 4.82 6.66
CA GLU A 902 -18.23 5.98 6.31
C GLU A 902 -17.05 5.53 5.43
N CYS A 903 -16.85 6.25 4.32
CA CYS A 903 -15.62 6.20 3.54
C CYS A 903 -15.00 7.60 3.46
N GLN A 904 -13.87 7.72 2.79
CA GLN A 904 -13.17 8.98 2.62
C GLN A 904 -14.05 9.97 1.83
N PHE A 905 -14.37 11.11 2.44
CA PHE A 905 -15.23 12.17 1.89
C PHE A 905 -16.65 11.71 1.48
N GLY A 906 -17.23 10.72 2.17
CA GLY A 906 -18.59 10.28 1.89
C GLY A 906 -18.98 9.00 2.62
N HIS A 907 -19.88 8.22 2.01
CA HIS A 907 -20.29 6.92 2.51
C HIS A 907 -20.58 5.93 1.38
N VAL A 908 -20.61 4.64 1.71
CA VAL A 908 -21.07 3.56 0.82
C VAL A 908 -22.20 2.76 1.46
N SER A 909 -23.21 2.42 0.66
CA SER A 909 -24.20 1.39 1.01
C SER A 909 -23.60 0.00 0.80
N ARG A 910 -23.89 -0.94 1.71
CA ARG A 910 -23.62 -2.38 1.49
C ARG A 910 -24.83 -3.22 1.97
N PRO A 911 -25.14 -4.35 1.32
CA PRO A 911 -26.32 -5.15 1.63
C PRO A 911 -26.22 -5.83 3.01
N THR A 912 -27.35 -5.92 3.71
CA THR A 912 -27.47 -6.66 4.99
C THR A 912 -27.86 -8.13 4.81
N HIS A 913 -28.18 -8.52 3.57
CA HIS A 913 -28.63 -9.85 3.16
C HIS A 913 -27.56 -10.59 2.34
N ARG A 914 -27.77 -11.89 2.09
CA ARG A 914 -26.87 -12.76 1.30
C ARG A 914 -27.60 -13.32 0.07
N ASN A 915 -28.17 -12.45 -0.76
CA ASN A 915 -28.99 -12.86 -1.91
C ASN A 915 -28.14 -13.25 -3.13
N THR A 916 -27.01 -12.57 -3.32
CA THR A 916 -26.01 -12.89 -4.33
C THR A 916 -24.69 -13.36 -3.70
N THR A 917 -23.79 -13.90 -4.53
CA THR A 917 -22.40 -14.18 -4.15
C THR A 917 -21.63 -12.91 -3.78
N TRP A 918 -21.88 -11.80 -4.47
CA TRP A 918 -21.29 -10.48 -4.20
C TRP A 918 -21.77 -9.84 -2.89
N ASP A 919 -22.98 -10.18 -2.43
CA ASP A 919 -23.47 -9.81 -1.10
C ASP A 919 -22.84 -10.73 -0.05
N THR A 920 -22.84 -12.04 -0.33
CA THR A 920 -22.30 -13.08 0.57
C THR A 920 -20.83 -12.83 0.90
N ALA A 921 -20.06 -12.31 -0.06
CA ALA A 921 -18.68 -11.92 0.12
C ALA A 921 -18.47 -10.72 1.06
N LYS A 922 -19.49 -9.92 1.39
CA LYS A 922 -19.41 -8.70 2.24
C LYS A 922 -19.78 -8.97 3.71
N PHE A 923 -19.34 -10.12 4.25
CA PHE A 923 -19.63 -10.52 5.64
C PHE A 923 -18.78 -9.80 6.70
N GLU A 924 -17.69 -9.15 6.30
CA GLU A 924 -16.84 -8.25 7.08
C GLU A 924 -16.36 -7.15 6.11
N VAL A 925 -16.51 -5.88 6.49
CA VAL A 925 -16.31 -4.73 5.59
C VAL A 925 -15.64 -3.56 6.29
N CYS A 926 -14.86 -2.75 5.55
CA CYS A 926 -14.25 -1.55 6.10
C CYS A 926 -15.28 -0.41 6.23
N GLY A 927 -15.41 0.13 7.43
CA GLY A 927 -16.07 1.42 7.72
C GLY A 927 -15.12 2.31 8.52
N HIS A 928 -15.16 3.62 8.32
CA HIS A 928 -14.16 4.52 8.89
C HIS A 928 -14.53 4.95 10.34
N LYS A 929 -15.13 6.12 10.58
CA LYS A 929 -15.54 6.57 11.94
C LYS A 929 -16.89 5.99 12.39
N TYR A 930 -17.75 5.54 11.47
CA TYR A 930 -19.08 5.00 11.78
C TYR A 930 -19.54 3.92 10.80
N ALA A 931 -20.47 3.10 11.27
CA ALA A 931 -21.37 2.27 10.47
C ALA A 931 -22.80 2.44 11.01
N ASP A 932 -23.77 2.67 10.12
CA ASP A 932 -25.17 2.93 10.45
C ASP A 932 -26.12 1.87 9.88
N PHE A 933 -27.16 1.56 10.65
CA PHE A 933 -28.29 0.77 10.21
C PHE A 933 -29.61 1.52 10.45
N SER A 934 -30.16 2.06 9.36
CA SER A 934 -31.39 2.85 9.33
C SER A 934 -32.56 2.10 8.68
N GLU A 935 -33.77 2.51 9.05
CA GLU A 935 -35.00 2.29 8.31
C GLU A 935 -35.69 3.63 8.01
N TYR A 936 -36.95 3.63 7.57
CA TYR A 936 -37.68 4.89 7.40
C TYR A 936 -37.99 5.55 8.75
N GLY A 937 -37.38 6.71 9.00
CA GLY A 937 -37.68 7.58 10.15
C GLY A 937 -36.92 7.27 11.44
N TYR A 938 -36.07 6.22 11.47
CA TYR A 938 -35.21 5.92 12.62
C TYR A 938 -33.97 5.11 12.19
N GLY A 939 -32.87 5.26 12.93
CA GLY A 939 -31.66 4.44 12.75
C GLY A 939 -30.80 4.33 14.01
N VAL A 940 -29.77 3.48 13.94
CA VAL A 940 -28.73 3.34 14.98
C VAL A 940 -27.37 3.17 14.32
N ALA A 941 -26.42 4.03 14.72
CA ALA A 941 -25.03 3.96 14.33
C ALA A 941 -24.13 3.37 15.44
N LEU A 942 -23.11 2.61 15.03
CA LEU A 942 -21.92 2.36 15.83
C LEU A 942 -20.83 3.36 15.45
N LEU A 943 -20.37 4.14 16.44
CA LEU A 943 -19.25 5.08 16.32
C LEU A 943 -17.95 4.42 16.78
N SER A 944 -16.84 4.73 16.12
CA SER A 944 -15.53 4.09 16.32
C SER A 944 -14.41 5.10 16.53
N GLU A 945 -13.59 4.89 17.56
CA GLU A 945 -12.40 5.71 17.86
C GLU A 945 -11.14 5.25 17.11
N SER A 946 -11.07 3.98 16.70
CA SER A 946 -9.84 3.38 16.12
C SER A 946 -10.03 2.03 15.42
N LYS A 947 -11.27 1.62 15.13
CA LYS A 947 -11.60 0.30 14.56
C LYS A 947 -12.25 0.45 13.18
N TYR A 948 -11.90 -0.42 12.25
CA TYR A 948 -12.31 -0.32 10.85
C TYR A 948 -13.15 -1.53 10.37
N GLY A 949 -13.04 -2.69 11.01
CA GLY A 949 -13.88 -3.86 10.71
C GLY A 949 -15.30 -3.70 11.26
N PHE A 950 -16.30 -3.74 10.38
CA PHE A 950 -17.72 -3.71 10.72
C PHE A 950 -18.49 -4.78 9.93
N ALA A 951 -19.71 -5.08 10.37
CA ALA A 951 -20.69 -5.80 9.57
C ALA A 951 -22.13 -5.44 9.98
N VAL A 952 -23.08 -5.60 9.06
CA VAL A 952 -24.49 -5.79 9.40
C VAL A 952 -24.94 -7.11 8.78
N THR A 953 -25.67 -7.94 9.52
CA THR A 953 -26.22 -9.20 8.99
C THR A 953 -27.66 -9.35 9.47
N GLY A 954 -28.59 -9.27 8.52
CA GLY A 954 -30.02 -9.11 8.81
C GLY A 954 -30.26 -7.81 9.57
N ASN A 955 -30.42 -7.92 10.89
CA ASN A 955 -30.67 -6.82 11.82
C ASN A 955 -29.60 -6.71 12.94
N VAL A 956 -28.53 -7.51 12.88
CA VAL A 956 -27.42 -7.43 13.86
C VAL A 956 -26.36 -6.48 13.34
N LEU A 957 -26.19 -5.35 14.01
CA LEU A 957 -25.13 -4.37 13.77
C LEU A 957 -23.91 -4.70 14.64
N ARG A 958 -22.73 -4.80 14.01
CA ARG A 958 -21.51 -5.38 14.58
C ARG A 958 -20.27 -4.54 14.27
N ILE A 959 -19.36 -4.45 15.25
CA ILE A 959 -18.00 -3.90 15.11
C ILE A 959 -16.96 -4.90 15.61
N SER A 960 -15.84 -5.02 14.90
CA SER A 960 -14.70 -5.86 15.25
C SER A 960 -13.71 -5.06 16.12
N LEU A 961 -13.29 -5.64 17.26
CA LEU A 961 -12.58 -4.90 18.32
C LEU A 961 -11.12 -5.31 18.49
N LEU A 962 -10.81 -6.61 18.58
CA LEU A 962 -9.45 -7.15 18.66
C LEU A 962 -9.38 -8.50 17.96
N ARG A 963 -8.21 -8.83 17.41
CA ARG A 963 -7.91 -10.10 16.73
C ARG A 963 -6.70 -10.77 17.38
N ALA A 964 -6.41 -12.02 17.06
CA ALA A 964 -5.31 -12.76 17.67
C ALA A 964 -4.66 -13.79 16.72
N ALA A 965 -4.25 -13.36 15.52
CA ALA A 965 -3.47 -14.22 14.63
C ALA A 965 -2.05 -14.50 15.19
N THR A 966 -1.30 -15.37 14.51
CA THR A 966 0.03 -15.85 14.94
C THR A 966 1.06 -15.93 13.79
N SER A 967 0.70 -15.44 12.60
CA SER A 967 1.58 -15.28 11.44
C SER A 967 1.19 -14.06 10.63
N PRO A 968 2.15 -13.18 10.26
CA PRO A 968 3.59 -13.38 10.37
C PRO A 968 4.21 -12.89 11.69
N ASP A 969 3.45 -12.18 12.55
CA ASP A 969 3.84 -11.91 13.94
C ASP A 969 3.29 -13.00 14.87
N ALA A 970 4.17 -13.57 15.69
CA ALA A 970 3.83 -14.58 16.69
C ALA A 970 3.07 -14.00 17.88
N GLU A 971 3.26 -12.72 18.19
CA GLU A 971 2.67 -12.04 19.35
C GLU A 971 1.69 -10.93 18.95
N GLN A 972 1.05 -11.05 17.76
CA GLN A 972 0.06 -10.10 17.30
C GLN A 972 -0.98 -9.78 18.39
N ASP A 973 -1.19 -8.47 18.60
CA ASP A 973 -2.15 -7.88 19.53
C ASP A 973 -1.99 -8.36 21.00
N GLN A 974 -0.96 -9.09 21.41
CA GLN A 974 -0.82 -9.56 22.80
C GLN A 974 -0.53 -8.40 23.77
N GLY A 975 -1.17 -8.40 24.94
CA GLY A 975 -0.94 -7.41 26.00
C GLY A 975 -2.03 -6.35 26.13
N GLU A 976 -1.65 -5.13 26.54
CA GLU A 976 -2.61 -4.10 26.96
C GLU A 976 -3.13 -3.23 25.80
N HIS A 977 -4.46 -3.22 25.62
CA HIS A 977 -5.17 -2.36 24.68
C HIS A 977 -6.09 -1.37 25.39
N ALA A 978 -6.26 -0.19 24.80
CA ALA A 978 -7.29 0.77 25.19
C ALA A 978 -7.92 1.43 23.95
N PHE A 979 -9.24 1.35 23.82
CA PHE A 979 -10.00 1.88 22.68
C PHE A 979 -11.46 2.15 23.07
N SER A 980 -12.17 2.90 22.21
CA SER A 980 -13.55 3.31 22.48
C SER A 980 -14.49 3.05 21.31
N TRP A 981 -15.75 2.76 21.60
CA TRP A 981 -16.85 2.80 20.63
C TRP A 981 -18.09 3.40 21.29
N ALA A 982 -19.10 3.75 20.49
CA ALA A 982 -20.37 4.22 21.03
C ALA A 982 -21.56 3.76 20.17
N VAL A 983 -22.73 3.71 20.80
CA VAL A 983 -24.01 3.35 20.18
C VAL A 983 -24.88 4.60 20.13
N LEU A 984 -25.21 5.08 18.94
CA LEU A 984 -25.97 6.31 18.70
C LEU A 984 -27.29 5.99 17.99
N PRO A 985 -28.42 5.91 18.71
CA PRO A 985 -29.74 6.00 18.09
C PRO A 985 -29.94 7.39 17.47
N HIS A 986 -30.70 7.50 16.38
CA HIS A 986 -31.08 8.79 15.81
C HIS A 986 -32.49 8.76 15.19
N LEU A 987 -33.07 9.96 15.03
CA LEU A 987 -34.29 10.17 14.26
C LEU A 987 -33.98 10.28 12.77
N GLY A 988 -34.97 9.98 11.92
CA GLY A 988 -34.81 10.00 10.46
C GLY A 988 -34.04 8.79 9.92
N HIS A 989 -33.94 8.71 8.60
CA HIS A 989 -32.97 7.84 7.92
C HIS A 989 -31.55 8.45 8.05
N PHE A 990 -30.49 7.67 7.81
CA PHE A 990 -29.09 8.17 7.83
C PHE A 990 -28.89 9.53 7.14
N LEU A 991 -29.50 9.74 5.97
CA LEU A 991 -29.41 10.96 5.16
C LEU A 991 -30.05 12.21 5.82
N GLU A 992 -30.79 12.02 6.92
CA GLU A 992 -31.45 13.07 7.71
C GLU A 992 -30.78 13.23 9.09
N SER A 993 -29.75 12.43 9.38
CA SER A 993 -29.15 12.27 10.72
C SER A 993 -27.97 13.22 10.98
N ASP A 994 -27.58 13.33 12.26
CA ASP A 994 -26.35 13.98 12.71
C ASP A 994 -25.15 13.00 12.83
N VAL A 995 -25.29 11.74 12.39
CA VAL A 995 -24.28 10.68 12.58
C VAL A 995 -22.86 11.10 12.12
N PRO A 996 -22.65 11.71 10.94
CA PRO A 996 -21.31 12.16 10.55
C PRO A 996 -20.74 13.23 11.51
N GLN A 997 -21.52 14.27 11.83
CA GLN A 997 -21.09 15.32 12.78
C GLN A 997 -20.69 14.72 14.13
N VAL A 998 -21.49 13.80 14.67
CA VAL A 998 -21.21 13.14 15.96
C VAL A 998 -19.98 12.23 15.86
N ALA A 999 -19.79 11.52 14.76
CA ALA A 999 -18.61 10.68 14.55
C ALA A 999 -17.30 11.50 14.50
N TYR A 1000 -17.35 12.71 13.92
CA TYR A 1000 -16.25 13.67 13.95
C TYR A 1000 -15.95 14.19 15.37
N THR A 1001 -16.97 14.63 16.12
CA THR A 1001 -16.76 15.18 17.47
C THR A 1001 -16.35 14.09 18.48
N PHE A 1002 -16.84 12.86 18.33
CA PHE A 1002 -16.43 11.70 19.12
C PHE A 1002 -14.95 11.32 18.93
N ASN A 1003 -14.43 11.46 17.70
CA ASN A 1003 -13.03 11.17 17.38
C ASN A 1003 -12.07 12.32 17.76
N SER A 1004 -12.56 13.57 17.72
CA SER A 1004 -11.80 14.81 17.89
C SER A 1004 -12.10 15.45 19.26
N PRO A 1005 -11.25 15.25 20.29
CA PRO A 1005 -11.45 15.85 21.61
C PRO A 1005 -11.27 17.38 21.59
N LEU A 1006 -11.77 18.06 22.62
CA LEU A 1006 -11.50 19.48 22.88
C LEU A 1006 -10.12 19.65 23.55
N HIS A 1007 -9.31 20.61 23.07
CA HIS A 1007 -8.00 20.91 23.65
C HIS A 1007 -8.14 21.81 24.87
N LEU A 1008 -8.15 21.22 26.07
CA LEU A 1008 -8.39 21.94 27.34
C LEU A 1008 -7.19 22.80 27.74
N ARG A 1009 -7.45 24.07 28.12
CA ARG A 1009 -6.46 25.03 28.61
C ARG A 1009 -6.93 25.68 29.90
N TYR A 1010 -6.00 26.00 30.80
CA TYR A 1010 -6.19 26.98 31.85
C TYR A 1010 -5.55 28.31 31.42
N VAL A 1011 -6.32 29.39 31.43
CA VAL A 1011 -5.88 30.73 31.00
C VAL A 1011 -5.86 31.68 32.22
N PRO A 1012 -4.70 32.25 32.59
CA PRO A 1012 -4.61 33.18 33.72
C PRO A 1012 -5.37 34.51 33.54
N ASP A 1013 -5.81 35.09 34.65
CA ASP A 1013 -6.48 36.40 34.67
C ASP A 1013 -5.46 37.55 34.61
N GLN A 1014 -5.42 38.26 33.47
CA GLN A 1014 -4.46 39.35 33.19
C GLN A 1014 -4.93 40.77 33.65
N GLY A 1015 -5.70 40.84 34.74
CA GLY A 1015 -6.10 42.11 35.38
C GLY A 1015 -7.20 42.93 34.67
N PRO A 1016 -7.47 44.17 35.14
CA PRO A 1016 -8.66 44.94 34.75
C PRO A 1016 -8.67 45.45 33.30
N ASP A 1017 -7.53 45.86 32.76
CA ASP A 1017 -7.39 46.38 31.38
C ASP A 1017 -7.28 45.24 30.34
N GLY A 1018 -7.98 44.12 30.59
CA GLY A 1018 -7.68 42.75 30.13
C GLY A 1018 -7.79 42.43 28.63
N CYS A 1019 -7.22 43.24 27.75
CA CYS A 1019 -6.98 42.90 26.35
C CYS A 1019 -5.68 42.08 26.20
N GLY A 1020 -5.76 40.78 25.88
CA GLY A 1020 -4.60 40.08 25.31
C GLY A 1020 -4.55 38.54 25.43
N ALA A 1021 -5.10 37.95 26.50
CA ALA A 1021 -4.84 36.53 26.83
C ALA A 1021 -5.42 35.50 25.84
N VAL A 1022 -6.39 35.89 24.99
CA VAL A 1022 -7.00 35.03 23.97
C VAL A 1022 -7.04 35.79 22.65
N SER A 1023 -6.42 35.22 21.61
CA SER A 1023 -6.38 35.82 20.28
C SER A 1023 -7.78 35.91 19.66
N SER A 1024 -8.07 37.04 19.03
CA SER A 1024 -9.34 37.24 18.31
C SER A 1024 -9.53 36.27 17.12
N LEU A 1025 -8.48 35.56 16.72
CA LEU A 1025 -8.49 34.53 15.67
C LEU A 1025 -9.09 33.19 16.13
N VAL A 1026 -9.08 32.88 17.44
CA VAL A 1026 -9.70 31.66 17.99
C VAL A 1026 -11.03 31.94 18.69
N HIS A 1027 -11.23 33.14 19.24
CA HIS A 1027 -12.44 33.51 20.00
C HIS A 1027 -13.76 33.33 19.23
N LYS A 1028 -13.75 33.46 17.89
CA LYS A 1028 -14.84 33.03 17.00
C LYS A 1028 -14.22 32.41 15.76
N ALA A 1029 -14.85 31.41 15.16
CA ALA A 1029 -14.33 30.78 13.94
C ALA A 1029 -14.10 31.83 12.83
N LEU A 1030 -12.95 31.72 12.15
CA LEU A 1030 -12.64 32.56 10.99
C LEU A 1030 -13.31 32.08 9.71
N PHE A 1031 -13.73 30.82 9.68
CA PHE A 1031 -14.31 30.12 8.54
C PHE A 1031 -15.58 29.43 9.02
N SER A 1032 -16.68 29.59 8.28
CA SER A 1032 -17.97 28.94 8.59
C SER A 1032 -18.73 28.63 7.31
N ILE A 1033 -19.53 27.57 7.33
CA ILE A 1033 -20.32 27.12 6.18
C ILE A 1033 -21.79 27.46 6.43
N ALA A 1034 -22.43 28.10 5.46
CA ALA A 1034 -23.86 28.44 5.51
C ALA A 1034 -24.61 27.87 4.30
N GLY A 1035 -25.93 27.67 4.43
CA GLY A 1035 -26.82 27.24 3.35
C GLY A 1035 -26.83 25.73 3.03
N ALA A 1036 -25.83 24.97 3.48
CA ALA A 1036 -25.71 23.53 3.25
C ALA A 1036 -25.10 22.82 4.48
N PRO A 1037 -25.90 22.17 5.35
CA PRO A 1037 -25.38 21.44 6.52
C PRO A 1037 -24.67 20.13 6.13
N ASN A 1038 -24.92 19.64 4.91
CA ASN A 1038 -24.28 18.48 4.30
C ASN A 1038 -22.88 18.76 3.72
N VAL A 1039 -22.38 20.00 3.79
CA VAL A 1039 -21.02 20.36 3.34
C VAL A 1039 -20.10 20.59 4.55
N ILE A 1040 -19.06 19.76 4.65
CA ILE A 1040 -18.12 19.73 5.77
C ILE A 1040 -16.80 20.38 5.35
N LEU A 1041 -16.25 21.25 6.20
CA LEU A 1041 -14.90 21.79 6.10
C LEU A 1041 -13.93 20.83 6.83
N GLU A 1042 -13.16 20.03 6.08
CA GLU A 1042 -12.25 19.03 6.64
C GLU A 1042 -10.91 19.64 7.06
N THR A 1043 -10.29 20.41 6.16
CA THR A 1043 -8.88 20.82 6.30
C THR A 1043 -8.76 22.33 6.21
N VAL A 1044 -7.94 22.90 7.08
CA VAL A 1044 -7.44 24.28 6.98
C VAL A 1044 -5.94 24.22 7.19
N LYS A 1045 -5.15 24.58 6.17
CA LYS A 1045 -3.68 24.62 6.23
C LYS A 1045 -3.12 25.88 5.55
N ARG A 1046 -1.82 26.15 5.68
CA ARG A 1046 -1.12 27.09 4.80
C ARG A 1046 -0.88 26.44 3.43
N GLY A 1047 -0.91 27.24 2.36
CA GLY A 1047 -0.57 26.74 1.02
C GLY A 1047 0.86 26.21 0.96
N ASP A 1048 1.11 25.19 0.14
CA ASP A 1048 2.40 24.51 0.09
C ASP A 1048 3.53 25.38 -0.51
N ASP A 1049 3.18 26.32 -1.39
CA ASP A 1049 4.12 27.20 -2.12
C ASP A 1049 4.34 28.57 -1.43
N ASP A 1050 3.93 28.71 -0.17
CA ASP A 1050 4.09 29.95 0.62
C ASP A 1050 5.55 30.19 1.06
N ASP A 1051 5.93 31.46 1.26
CA ASP A 1051 7.12 31.81 2.04
C ASP A 1051 6.82 31.67 3.55
N PHE A 1052 7.46 30.70 4.19
CA PHE A 1052 7.27 30.39 5.61
C PHE A 1052 8.16 31.22 6.56
N ASN A 1053 9.06 32.07 6.04
CA ASN A 1053 9.95 32.89 6.85
C ASN A 1053 9.20 33.96 7.67
N THR A 1054 9.59 34.16 8.94
CA THR A 1054 8.96 35.15 9.84
C THR A 1054 8.97 36.58 9.30
N ASN A 1055 10.04 36.95 8.59
CA ASN A 1055 10.27 38.29 8.07
C ASN A 1055 9.62 38.55 6.69
N SER A 1056 8.91 37.58 6.11
CA SER A 1056 8.23 37.72 4.82
C SER A 1056 7.14 38.82 4.91
N LYS A 1057 7.32 39.93 4.19
CA LYS A 1057 6.30 41.01 4.08
C LYS A 1057 5.25 40.75 2.99
N GLY A 1058 5.20 39.52 2.47
CA GLY A 1058 4.34 39.11 1.36
C GLY A 1058 2.89 38.83 1.76
N GLU A 1059 2.09 38.48 0.76
CA GLU A 1059 0.80 37.81 0.97
C GLU A 1059 1.06 36.39 1.52
N ARG A 1060 0.18 35.88 2.39
CA ARG A 1060 0.19 34.47 2.85
C ARG A 1060 -1.02 33.76 2.25
N THR A 1061 -0.97 32.45 2.02
CA THR A 1061 -2.14 31.70 1.54
C THR A 1061 -2.66 30.70 2.58
N VAL A 1062 -3.98 30.55 2.60
CA VAL A 1062 -4.72 29.58 3.42
C VAL A 1062 -5.52 28.69 2.48
N VAL A 1063 -5.37 27.39 2.63
CA VAL A 1063 -6.04 26.35 1.83
C VAL A 1063 -7.09 25.69 2.68
N LEU A 1064 -8.33 25.68 2.17
CA LEU A 1064 -9.49 25.09 2.80
C LEU A 1064 -10.01 23.94 1.92
N ARG A 1065 -10.24 22.76 2.50
CA ARG A 1065 -10.80 21.61 1.78
C ARG A 1065 -12.19 21.29 2.32
N LEU A 1066 -13.17 21.34 1.43
CA LEU A 1066 -14.58 21.12 1.72
C LEU A 1066 -15.07 19.91 0.93
N TYR A 1067 -16.03 19.17 1.49
CA TYR A 1067 -16.69 18.09 0.76
C TYR A 1067 -18.17 18.01 1.09
N GLU A 1068 -18.97 17.50 0.16
CA GLU A 1068 -20.37 17.14 0.40
C GLU A 1068 -20.46 15.71 0.94
N ALA A 1069 -21.20 15.46 2.01
CA ALA A 1069 -21.06 14.24 2.80
C ALA A 1069 -22.15 13.17 2.57
N PHE A 1070 -23.21 13.45 1.82
CA PHE A 1070 -24.44 12.64 1.76
C PHE A 1070 -24.91 12.28 0.34
N GLY A 1071 -24.12 12.61 -0.70
CA GLY A 1071 -24.46 12.33 -2.10
C GLY A 1071 -25.43 13.35 -2.73
N GLY A 1072 -25.67 14.48 -2.07
CA GLY A 1072 -26.62 15.51 -2.52
C GLY A 1072 -26.00 16.66 -3.31
N HIS A 1073 -26.77 17.31 -4.19
CA HIS A 1073 -26.38 18.61 -4.73
C HIS A 1073 -26.49 19.70 -3.65
N ALA A 1074 -25.41 20.46 -3.41
CA ALA A 1074 -25.40 21.52 -2.40
C ALA A 1074 -25.08 22.91 -2.98
N ARG A 1075 -25.55 23.95 -2.28
CA ARG A 1075 -25.16 25.36 -2.49
C ARG A 1075 -24.71 25.93 -1.16
N ALA A 1076 -23.43 25.82 -0.87
CA ALA A 1076 -22.83 26.34 0.35
C ALA A 1076 -22.37 27.80 0.15
N SER A 1077 -22.28 28.55 1.23
CA SER A 1077 -21.47 29.77 1.29
C SER A 1077 -20.34 29.55 2.29
N LEU A 1078 -19.09 29.63 1.81
CA LEU A 1078 -17.90 29.68 2.65
C LEU A 1078 -17.73 31.13 3.12
N ASN A 1079 -18.05 31.36 4.39
CA ASN A 1079 -18.02 32.68 5.01
C ASN A 1079 -16.71 32.86 5.79
N VAL A 1080 -15.91 33.84 5.38
CA VAL A 1080 -14.60 34.16 5.94
C VAL A 1080 -14.68 35.46 6.73
N SER A 1081 -14.25 35.49 7.99
CA SER A 1081 -14.32 36.70 8.81
C SER A 1081 -13.43 37.82 8.26
N LYS A 1082 -13.96 39.05 8.15
CA LYS A 1082 -13.22 40.26 7.73
C LYS A 1082 -12.05 40.67 8.64
N LYS A 1083 -11.82 39.95 9.74
CA LYS A 1083 -10.54 39.96 10.49
C LYS A 1083 -9.36 39.55 9.58
N LEU A 1084 -9.60 38.63 8.65
CA LEU A 1084 -8.66 38.26 7.59
C LEU A 1084 -8.86 39.16 6.38
N LYS A 1085 -7.80 39.83 5.93
CA LYS A 1085 -7.82 40.67 4.74
C LYS A 1085 -7.58 39.82 3.49
N VAL A 1086 -8.62 39.14 3.03
CA VAL A 1086 -8.58 38.38 1.78
C VAL A 1086 -8.37 39.34 0.60
N SER A 1087 -7.28 39.17 -0.14
CA SER A 1087 -6.96 39.94 -1.36
C SER A 1087 -7.38 39.22 -2.64
N LYS A 1088 -7.33 37.88 -2.63
CA LYS A 1088 -7.72 36.98 -3.73
C LYS A 1088 -8.30 35.69 -3.15
N ALA A 1089 -9.07 34.98 -3.96
CA ALA A 1089 -9.58 33.65 -3.63
C ALA A 1089 -9.74 32.84 -4.92
N ALA A 1090 -9.42 31.56 -4.90
CA ALA A 1090 -9.56 30.69 -6.05
C ALA A 1090 -10.00 29.27 -5.64
N ILE A 1091 -10.77 28.60 -6.50
CA ILE A 1091 -10.90 27.15 -6.49
C ILE A 1091 -9.60 26.58 -7.07
N THR A 1092 -9.07 25.55 -6.42
CA THR A 1092 -7.89 24.81 -6.87
C THR A 1092 -8.19 23.32 -6.93
N ASN A 1093 -7.31 22.56 -7.59
CA ASN A 1093 -7.24 21.12 -7.37
C ASN A 1093 -6.59 20.82 -6.00
N VAL A 1094 -6.47 19.53 -5.66
CA VAL A 1094 -5.85 19.10 -4.38
C VAL A 1094 -4.33 19.32 -4.30
N LEU A 1095 -3.64 19.53 -5.43
CA LEU A 1095 -2.22 19.93 -5.47
C LEU A 1095 -2.03 21.45 -5.30
N GLU A 1096 -3.13 22.20 -5.23
CA GLU A 1096 -3.23 23.67 -5.17
C GLU A 1096 -2.99 24.41 -6.51
N ASP A 1097 -3.02 23.72 -7.64
CA ASP A 1097 -3.04 24.33 -8.97
C ASP A 1097 -4.39 25.06 -9.20
N HIS A 1098 -4.36 26.23 -9.81
CA HIS A 1098 -5.54 27.09 -10.01
C HIS A 1098 -6.56 26.51 -11.02
N ILE A 1099 -7.86 26.59 -10.69
CA ILE A 1099 -8.98 26.22 -11.56
C ILE A 1099 -9.86 27.44 -11.91
N GLU A 1100 -10.36 28.17 -10.91
CA GLU A 1100 -11.29 29.30 -11.08
C GLU A 1100 -11.02 30.40 -10.05
N GLU A 1101 -10.96 31.67 -10.46
CA GLU A 1101 -10.86 32.81 -9.53
C GLU A 1101 -12.23 33.18 -8.95
N LEU A 1102 -12.35 33.18 -7.63
CA LEU A 1102 -13.55 33.54 -6.89
C LEU A 1102 -13.60 35.04 -6.62
N LYS A 1103 -14.79 35.64 -6.80
CA LYS A 1103 -15.01 37.06 -6.53
C LYS A 1103 -15.02 37.34 -5.03
N VAL A 1104 -14.09 38.17 -4.56
CA VAL A 1104 -14.02 38.66 -3.17
C VAL A 1104 -15.06 39.77 -2.97
N ASP A 1105 -16.30 39.39 -2.63
CA ASP A 1105 -17.33 40.37 -2.26
C ASP A 1105 -17.09 40.91 -0.83
N ASN A 1106 -17.21 42.23 -0.69
CA ASN A 1106 -17.00 42.96 0.55
C ASN A 1106 -18.28 43.66 1.04
N SER A 1107 -19.46 43.30 0.51
CA SER A 1107 -20.75 43.93 0.82
C SER A 1107 -21.23 43.78 2.28
N ASP A 1108 -20.93 42.67 2.95
CA ASP A 1108 -21.31 42.41 4.35
C ASP A 1108 -20.25 42.93 5.32
N ASP A 1109 -20.62 43.63 6.40
CA ASP A 1109 -19.66 44.28 7.31
C ASP A 1109 -18.84 43.33 8.19
N GLN A 1110 -19.22 42.05 8.32
CA GLN A 1110 -18.57 41.06 9.20
C GLN A 1110 -17.81 39.97 8.44
N VAL A 1111 -18.28 39.56 7.26
CA VAL A 1111 -17.71 38.45 6.49
C VAL A 1111 -17.50 38.77 5.00
N VAL A 1112 -16.56 38.06 4.38
CA VAL A 1112 -16.45 37.85 2.94
C VAL A 1112 -17.08 36.51 2.62
N SER A 1113 -18.06 36.46 1.73
CA SER A 1113 -18.86 35.25 1.47
C SER A 1113 -18.58 34.70 0.07
N PHE A 1114 -18.16 33.43 -0.01
CA PHE A 1114 -17.87 32.75 -1.26
C PHE A 1114 -18.95 31.69 -1.58
N PRO A 1115 -19.85 31.93 -2.55
CA PRO A 1115 -20.88 30.97 -2.92
C PRO A 1115 -20.28 29.81 -3.73
N LEU A 1116 -20.34 28.61 -3.18
CA LEU A 1116 -19.84 27.37 -3.75
C LEU A 1116 -21.01 26.45 -4.18
N LYS A 1117 -20.77 25.62 -5.18
CA LYS A 1117 -21.72 24.60 -5.68
C LYS A 1117 -21.06 23.24 -5.56
N PHE A 1118 -21.82 22.23 -5.18
CA PHE A 1118 -21.35 20.85 -5.07
C PHE A 1118 -22.29 19.90 -5.83
N ARG A 1119 -21.70 18.89 -6.47
CA ARG A 1119 -22.31 17.59 -6.77
C ARG A 1119 -22.26 16.72 -5.51
N GLY A 1120 -23.00 15.61 -5.51
CA GLY A 1120 -22.93 14.64 -4.42
C GLY A 1120 -21.50 14.13 -4.25
N PHE A 1121 -21.03 14.04 -3.00
CA PHE A 1121 -19.67 13.60 -2.63
C PHE A 1121 -18.51 14.42 -3.22
N GLU A 1122 -18.74 15.60 -3.81
CA GLU A 1122 -17.70 16.38 -4.47
C GLU A 1122 -16.74 17.05 -3.48
N VAL A 1123 -15.42 16.89 -3.68
CA VAL A 1123 -14.37 17.55 -2.90
C VAL A 1123 -13.90 18.83 -3.60
N VAL A 1124 -14.05 19.97 -2.94
CA VAL A 1124 -13.66 21.30 -3.42
C VAL A 1124 -12.55 21.88 -2.55
N THR A 1125 -11.44 22.29 -3.18
CA THR A 1125 -10.36 23.02 -2.49
C THR A 1125 -10.44 24.51 -2.84
N VAL A 1126 -10.38 25.38 -1.82
CA VAL A 1126 -10.33 26.84 -1.97
C VAL A 1126 -9.03 27.38 -1.40
N LYS A 1127 -8.25 28.10 -2.20
CA LYS A 1127 -7.04 28.82 -1.77
C LYS A 1127 -7.37 30.31 -1.63
N LEU A 1128 -7.26 30.84 -0.41
CA LEU A 1128 -7.40 32.25 -0.08
C LEU A 1128 -6.02 32.90 0.01
N THR A 1129 -5.84 34.07 -0.60
CA THR A 1129 -4.66 34.90 -0.41
C THR A 1129 -5.00 35.99 0.60
N VAL A 1130 -4.22 36.12 1.68
CA VAL A 1130 -4.50 37.03 2.80
C VAL A 1130 -3.31 37.95 3.09
N ALA A 1131 -3.61 39.24 3.30
CA ALA A 1131 -2.65 40.25 3.70
C ALA A 1131 -2.58 40.38 5.23
N LEU A 1132 -1.36 40.39 5.78
CA LEU A 1132 -1.13 40.56 7.21
C LEU A 1132 -1.65 41.93 7.71
N SER A 1133 -2.31 41.92 8.86
CA SER A 1133 -2.61 43.15 9.59
C SER A 1133 -1.31 43.79 10.09
N LYS A 1134 -0.94 44.95 9.55
CA LYS A 1134 0.12 45.79 10.15
C LYS A 1134 -0.24 46.02 11.62
N ALA A 1135 0.58 45.53 12.54
CA ALA A 1135 0.42 45.81 13.96
C ALA A 1135 0.49 47.33 14.16
N GLN A 1136 -0.56 47.91 14.75
CA GLN A 1136 -0.49 49.27 15.26
C GLN A 1136 0.40 49.25 16.49
N HIS A 1137 1.70 49.50 16.30
CA HIS A 1137 2.55 49.95 17.40
C HIS A 1137 1.94 51.23 17.96
N LYS A 1138 1.28 51.13 19.12
CA LYS A 1138 1.07 52.30 19.98
C LYS A 1138 2.45 52.85 20.29
N SER A 1139 2.72 54.05 19.78
CA SER A 1139 3.99 54.74 20.01
C SER A 1139 4.12 55.11 21.48
N SER A 1140 4.82 54.28 22.25
CA SER A 1140 5.47 54.73 23.48
C SER A 1140 6.37 55.92 23.12
N PRO A 1141 6.25 57.09 23.77
CA PRO A 1141 7.05 58.25 23.42
C PRO A 1141 8.54 57.94 23.61
N SER A 1142 9.33 58.31 22.61
CA SER A 1142 10.77 58.02 22.55
C SER A 1142 11.53 58.86 23.58
N GLY A 1143 11.91 58.24 24.70
CA GLY A 1143 13.03 58.72 25.51
C GLY A 1143 14.34 58.41 24.79
N GLU A 1144 14.96 59.41 24.17
CA GLU A 1144 16.26 59.25 23.53
C GLU A 1144 17.36 59.01 24.56
N GLY A 1145 18.19 57.98 24.33
CA GLY A 1145 19.32 57.66 25.19
C GLY A 1145 20.37 56.86 24.42
N TRP A 1146 21.49 57.51 24.09
CA TRP A 1146 22.61 56.87 23.42
C TRP A 1146 23.51 56.17 24.45
N VAL A 1147 23.85 54.91 24.20
CA VAL A 1147 24.95 54.20 24.88
C VAL A 1147 25.83 53.57 23.80
N GLN A 1148 27.14 53.76 23.94
CA GLN A 1148 28.15 53.33 22.97
C GLN A 1148 29.11 52.33 23.63
N VAL A 1149 29.16 51.12 23.07
CA VAL A 1149 30.39 50.33 22.85
C VAL A 1149 30.24 49.69 21.47
#